data_AF-A0A419EU78-F1
#
_entry.id   AF-A0A419EU78-F1
#
_cell.length_a   1.000
_cell.length_b   1.000
_cell.length_c   1.000
_cell.angle_alpha   90.00
_cell.angle_beta   90.00
_cell.angle_gamma   90.00
#
_symmetry.space_group_name_H-M   'P 1'
#
loop_
_entity.id
_entity.type
_entity.pdbx_description
1 polymer ?
#
loop_
_entity_poly.entity_id
_entity_poly.type
_entity_poly.pdbx_seq_one_letter_code
_entity_poly.pdbx_strand_id
1 'polypeptide(L)'
;MKRTRDSVPVLLLIALMCAYWLFNFGPLQPVSKSLEESGLWAHNLYNYYLPEYDYAFRQIGEGRLPLWNPFQTAGSPALAMLQAGVLYPLNLLFLLTTPESAIGYSTLLHLCLACVFSFLFFKNIFPDGNVIGASIAAMGFIFNPRMYEFALFPGNFMTACWLPVTLYFAERLVTRKTLKHCALLAVSVAMPFLAGFAQAAVYIYQMLILFLVFRIVSVAVSHGNGREALRILALCLLAAVTALLLVGPQLMPTFELSRLSARSLGTLTPEMSEVYGAEANSFAAWISGIVNYPKELTLVNGKHPIPPWSIFLILAALGLVRKTNIGMSTFLLVVGAGFFLLSLGTNTVFYKLYWDYIPTGNWFTTPVRLRYISYFCFSLLAGHGGSLLSDTRASEWESRAGLLLRLGLIASVSLILTALCPIFLRESAARSCGTIAVHFVLLAGLCFIAYIGQRHVHRLLSVLLIGLIIVEGFLWYANLVPFPAKAKPKETLYSRAVADSLRSLNGSWRVHIENGWGITFFGLPTVPEKFGSLFEIPVTTNWEPLTLRLYQEYCNHLTGRQWYYGRFQLAGRPFNENMFNMLAARYIVFSDAGADWIAPRLRTERGSEHYRLVQDFGAQKIYENTHALNRVNFASHWEIFENSEALFRRMREQAFDPTTTVLLTEARHESAPPPSTPHAGTPIDGVTPLFHADRGNIEIEVEAAKPGIVWISDCYYPGWKVYVDGIEKPMLRVNHAFRGVYVEEGKHGIRMAYQPTSFTVGLVGGAFGVLFAVIQLVRPWKRPPLLTRASSSSRDSAESLKHENPP
;
A
#
# COMPACT_ATOMS: atom_id res chain seq x y z
N MET A 1 5.01 -7.76 40.44
CA MET A 1 4.17 -8.94 40.16
C MET A 1 3.14 -8.79 39.03
N LYS A 2 2.51 -7.62 38.74
CA LYS A 2 1.59 -7.50 37.56
C LYS A 2 2.29 -7.65 36.20
N ARG A 3 3.48 -7.06 36.01
CA ARG A 3 4.23 -7.09 34.73
C ARG A 3 4.63 -8.51 34.28
N THR A 4 5.00 -9.39 35.20
CA THR A 4 5.39 -10.78 34.89
C THR A 4 4.20 -11.65 34.48
N ARG A 5 2.98 -11.29 34.87
CA ARG A 5 1.75 -12.06 34.60
C ARG A 5 1.24 -11.92 33.17
N ASP A 6 1.48 -10.76 32.55
CA ASP A 6 1.08 -10.48 31.16
C ASP A 6 2.16 -10.90 30.14
N SER A 7 3.35 -11.27 30.60
CA SER A 7 4.48 -11.63 29.73
C SER A 7 4.31 -13.02 29.08
N VAL A 8 3.80 -13.99 29.84
CA VAL A 8 3.61 -15.37 29.37
C VAL A 8 2.60 -15.48 28.22
N PRO A 9 1.40 -14.87 28.29
CA PRO A 9 0.46 -14.89 27.17
C PRO A 9 1.00 -14.24 25.91
N VAL A 10 1.75 -13.14 26.04
CA VAL A 10 2.39 -12.47 24.91
C VAL A 10 3.43 -13.38 24.26
N LEU A 11 4.25 -14.06 25.05
CA LEU A 11 5.22 -15.05 24.53
C LEU A 11 4.53 -16.23 23.85
N LEU A 12 3.40 -16.71 24.37
CA LEU A 12 2.62 -17.78 23.73
C LEU A 12 2.01 -17.31 22.41
N LEU A 13 1.50 -16.08 22.34
CA LEU A 13 1.01 -15.50 21.08
C LEU A 13 2.14 -15.36 20.05
N ILE A 14 3.32 -14.92 20.47
CA ILE A 14 4.51 -14.86 19.59
C ILE A 14 4.90 -16.27 19.15
N ALA A 15 4.99 -17.24 20.07
CA ALA A 15 5.31 -18.63 19.73
C ALA A 15 4.28 -19.23 18.76
N LEU A 16 3.01 -18.90 18.94
CA LEU A 16 1.94 -19.29 18.02
C LEU A 16 2.12 -18.64 16.63
N MET A 17 2.51 -17.37 16.56
CA MET A 17 2.82 -16.71 15.29
C MET A 17 4.05 -17.33 14.62
N CYS A 18 5.07 -17.70 15.40
CA CYS A 18 6.22 -18.45 14.88
C CYS A 18 5.80 -19.85 14.40
N ALA A 19 4.92 -20.55 15.11
CA ALA A 19 4.41 -21.85 14.70
C ALA A 19 3.54 -21.75 13.44
N TYR A 20 2.67 -20.73 13.36
CA TYR A 20 1.93 -20.35 12.16
C TYR A 20 2.88 -20.12 11.00
N TRP A 21 3.94 -19.37 11.24
CA TRP A 21 4.91 -19.07 10.23
C TRP A 21 5.70 -20.31 9.80
N LEU A 22 6.17 -21.14 10.72
CA LEU A 22 6.85 -22.40 10.39
C LEU A 22 5.94 -23.37 9.62
N PHE A 23 4.65 -23.41 9.96
CA PHE A 23 3.68 -24.26 9.28
C PHE A 23 3.38 -23.83 7.85
N ASN A 24 3.25 -22.52 7.61
CA ASN A 24 2.90 -21.96 6.30
C ASN A 24 4.11 -21.57 5.43
N PHE A 25 5.25 -21.27 6.06
CA PHE A 25 6.44 -20.66 5.42
C PHE A 25 7.73 -21.44 5.69
N GLY A 26 7.71 -22.49 6.52
CA GLY A 26 8.90 -23.30 6.81
C GLY A 26 9.34 -24.18 5.63
N PRO A 27 10.61 -24.64 5.61
CA PRO A 27 11.19 -25.44 4.51
C PRO A 27 10.51 -26.80 4.29
N LEU A 28 9.58 -27.21 5.16
CA LEU A 28 8.96 -28.53 5.21
C LEU A 28 7.67 -28.68 4.40
N GLN A 29 7.09 -27.59 3.86
CA GLN A 29 5.91 -27.70 2.98
C GLN A 29 6.33 -28.24 1.60
N PRO A 30 5.82 -29.39 1.12
CA PRO A 30 5.94 -29.75 -0.29
C PRO A 30 5.30 -28.63 -1.14
N VAL A 31 5.87 -28.32 -2.30
CA VAL A 31 5.12 -27.52 -3.30
C VAL A 31 3.81 -28.26 -3.50
N SER A 32 2.69 -27.67 -3.11
CA SER A 32 1.40 -28.32 -3.33
C SER A 32 1.25 -28.53 -4.84
N LYS A 33 0.66 -29.66 -5.25
CA LYS A 33 0.26 -29.87 -6.66
C LYS A 33 -0.60 -28.70 -7.19
N SER A 34 -1.35 -28.04 -6.28
CA SER A 34 -2.10 -26.83 -6.61
C SER A 34 -1.21 -25.65 -7.01
N LEU A 35 0.02 -25.51 -6.53
CA LEU A 35 0.95 -24.45 -6.95
C LEU A 35 1.42 -24.60 -8.41
N GLU A 36 1.51 -25.84 -8.92
CA GLU A 36 1.76 -26.12 -10.34
C GLU A 36 0.53 -25.86 -11.21
N GLU A 37 -0.68 -25.99 -10.65
CA GLU A 37 -1.95 -25.83 -11.38
C GLU A 37 -2.57 -24.42 -11.27
N SER A 38 -2.08 -23.55 -10.37
CA SER A 38 -2.82 -22.35 -9.93
C SER A 38 -2.13 -21.00 -10.21
N GLY A 39 -1.47 -20.83 -11.35
CA GLY A 39 -0.71 -19.62 -11.76
C GLY A 39 -1.38 -18.22 -11.64
N LEU A 40 -2.61 -18.12 -11.10
CA LEU A 40 -3.43 -16.93 -10.90
C LEU A 40 -3.22 -16.17 -9.56
N TRP A 41 -2.87 -16.83 -8.45
CA TRP A 41 -3.21 -16.30 -7.10
C TRP A 41 -2.25 -15.28 -6.48
N ALA A 42 -0.99 -15.20 -6.95
CA ALA A 42 0.04 -14.32 -6.38
C ALA A 42 0.64 -13.37 -7.43
N HIS A 43 -0.08 -13.14 -8.53
CA HIS A 43 0.41 -12.41 -9.70
C HIS A 43 1.09 -11.08 -9.36
N ASN A 44 0.44 -10.21 -8.59
CA ASN A 44 1.02 -8.91 -8.20
C ASN A 44 2.27 -9.05 -7.33
N LEU A 45 2.31 -10.04 -6.45
CA LEU A 45 3.46 -10.27 -5.57
C LEU A 45 4.70 -10.60 -6.41
N TYR A 46 4.58 -11.50 -7.39
CA TYR A 46 5.70 -11.95 -8.23
C TYR A 46 6.02 -11.04 -9.41
N ASN A 47 5.02 -10.40 -10.03
CA ASN A 47 5.22 -9.57 -11.22
C ASN A 47 5.49 -8.10 -10.90
N TYR A 48 5.06 -7.63 -9.72
CA TYR A 48 5.23 -6.25 -9.30
C TYR A 48 6.13 -6.12 -8.06
N TYR A 49 5.72 -6.66 -6.91
CA TYR A 49 6.38 -6.31 -5.64
C TYR A 49 7.76 -6.92 -5.48
N LEU A 50 7.90 -8.23 -5.73
CA LEU A 50 9.16 -8.94 -5.55
C LEU A 50 10.30 -8.33 -6.41
N PRO A 51 10.11 -8.07 -7.72
CA PRO A 51 11.13 -7.39 -8.52
C PRO A 51 11.40 -5.96 -8.09
N GLU A 52 10.39 -5.23 -7.61
CA GLU A 52 10.56 -3.86 -7.13
C GLU A 52 11.42 -3.83 -5.86
N TYR A 53 11.20 -4.75 -4.92
CA TYR A 53 12.05 -4.94 -3.75
C TYR A 53 13.47 -5.37 -4.15
N ASP A 54 13.61 -6.33 -5.07
CA ASP A 54 14.91 -6.77 -5.57
C ASP A 54 15.71 -5.60 -6.14
N TYR A 55 15.14 -4.87 -7.10
CA TYR A 55 15.78 -3.70 -7.70
C TYR A 55 16.16 -2.66 -6.64
N ALA A 56 15.20 -2.25 -5.78
CA ALA A 56 15.43 -1.18 -4.82
C ALA A 56 16.52 -1.54 -3.80
N PHE A 57 16.51 -2.75 -3.24
CA PHE A 57 17.47 -3.16 -2.23
C PHE A 57 18.81 -3.63 -2.80
N ARG A 58 18.86 -4.08 -4.06
CA ARG A 58 20.12 -4.28 -4.80
C ARG A 58 20.87 -2.97 -5.00
N GLN A 59 20.16 -1.89 -5.40
CA GLN A 59 20.77 -0.56 -5.50
C GLN A 59 21.36 -0.10 -4.15
N ILE A 60 20.60 -0.28 -3.06
CA ILE A 60 21.06 0.08 -1.71
C ILE A 60 22.28 -0.75 -1.29
N GLY A 61 22.29 -2.05 -1.58
CA GLY A 61 23.42 -2.94 -1.30
C GLY A 61 24.70 -2.53 -2.04
N GLU A 62 24.57 -1.88 -3.19
CA GLU A 62 25.68 -1.31 -3.98
C GLU A 62 26.06 0.12 -3.53
N GLY A 63 25.50 0.61 -2.41
CA GLY A 63 25.77 1.94 -1.87
C GLY A 63 25.02 3.07 -2.58
N ARG A 64 23.95 2.75 -3.33
CA ARG A 64 23.19 3.71 -4.15
C ARG A 64 21.76 3.87 -3.64
N LEU A 65 21.30 5.10 -3.50
CA LEU A 65 19.87 5.36 -3.28
C LEU A 65 19.11 5.28 -4.61
N PRO A 66 18.00 4.52 -4.71
CA PRO A 66 17.23 4.39 -5.93
C PRO A 66 16.36 5.64 -6.18
N LEU A 67 16.99 6.78 -6.51
CA LEU A 67 16.28 8.05 -6.75
C LEU A 67 15.55 8.05 -8.10
N TRP A 68 16.18 7.50 -9.14
CA TRP A 68 15.65 7.41 -10.50
C TRP A 68 15.83 5.99 -11.03
N ASN A 69 14.78 5.43 -11.63
CA ASN A 69 14.84 4.14 -12.31
C ASN A 69 14.75 4.36 -13.83
N PRO A 70 15.86 4.20 -14.58
CA PRO A 70 15.89 4.37 -16.03
C PRO A 70 15.28 3.19 -16.79
N PHE A 71 14.91 2.12 -16.08
CA PHE A 71 14.48 0.85 -16.65
C PHE A 71 12.97 0.68 -16.72
N GLN A 72 12.18 1.73 -16.51
CA GLN A 72 10.72 1.66 -16.61
C GLN A 72 10.10 2.95 -17.14
N THR A 73 9.05 2.85 -17.97
CA THR A 73 8.28 3.99 -18.49
C THR A 73 9.14 5.14 -18.99
N ALA A 74 10.19 4.83 -19.76
CA ALA A 74 11.15 5.82 -20.23
C ALA A 74 11.89 6.62 -19.12
N GLY A 75 12.00 6.05 -17.92
CA GLY A 75 12.56 6.68 -16.74
C GLY A 75 11.49 7.18 -15.78
N SER A 76 11.61 6.83 -14.50
CA SER A 76 10.68 7.24 -13.43
C SER A 76 11.41 7.59 -12.12
N PRO A 77 10.85 8.46 -11.26
CA PRO A 77 11.41 8.75 -9.94
C PRO A 77 11.10 7.61 -8.95
N ALA A 78 12.00 6.64 -8.83
CA ALA A 78 11.77 5.38 -8.12
C ALA A 78 11.49 5.55 -6.62
N LEU A 79 12.33 6.32 -5.90
CA LEU A 79 12.11 6.59 -4.48
C LEU A 79 10.74 7.26 -4.22
N ALA A 80 10.32 8.14 -5.13
CA ALA A 80 9.05 8.87 -5.00
C ALA A 80 7.82 7.95 -5.14
N MET A 81 7.95 6.79 -5.78
CA MET A 81 6.87 5.82 -6.01
C MET A 81 6.34 5.17 -4.73
N LEU A 82 7.06 5.31 -3.61
CA LEU A 82 6.69 4.86 -2.25
C LEU A 82 6.63 3.33 -2.05
N GLN A 83 6.21 2.55 -3.05
CA GLN A 83 5.83 1.13 -2.91
C GLN A 83 6.91 0.21 -2.34
N ALA A 84 8.19 0.42 -2.70
CA ALA A 84 9.30 -0.37 -2.19
C ALA A 84 9.59 -0.12 -0.69
N GLY A 85 9.05 0.95 -0.10
CA GLY A 85 9.31 1.30 1.30
C GLY A 85 10.80 1.38 1.63
N VAL A 86 11.61 1.98 0.74
CA VAL A 86 13.09 2.05 0.88
C VAL A 86 13.52 2.67 2.19
N LEU A 87 12.79 3.71 2.63
CA LEU A 87 13.07 4.44 3.87
C LEU A 87 12.36 3.84 5.09
N TYR A 88 11.72 2.68 4.94
CA TYR A 88 11.09 1.97 6.05
C TYR A 88 12.12 1.10 6.79
N PRO A 89 12.41 1.36 8.08
CA PRO A 89 13.51 0.69 8.77
C PRO A 89 13.35 -0.84 8.87
N LEU A 90 12.12 -1.36 8.96
CA LEU A 90 11.92 -2.80 9.02
C LEU A 90 12.20 -3.49 7.68
N ASN A 91 12.26 -2.76 6.56
CA ASN A 91 12.68 -3.32 5.27
C ASN A 91 14.20 -3.48 5.14
N LEU A 92 15.01 -3.08 6.13
CA LEU A 92 16.45 -3.41 6.12
C LEU A 92 16.72 -4.92 6.06
N LEU A 93 15.74 -5.75 6.42
CA LEU A 93 15.81 -7.21 6.26
C LEU A 93 16.03 -7.63 4.79
N PHE A 94 15.60 -6.84 3.80
CA PHE A 94 15.83 -7.10 2.38
C PHE A 94 17.30 -6.96 1.96
N LEU A 95 18.16 -6.37 2.80
CA LEU A 95 19.62 -6.36 2.62
C LEU A 95 20.30 -7.59 3.22
N LEU A 96 19.61 -8.32 4.11
CA LEU A 96 20.18 -9.41 4.89
C LEU A 96 19.91 -10.79 4.29
N THR A 97 18.97 -10.89 3.34
CA THR A 97 18.51 -12.14 2.74
C THR A 97 17.89 -11.90 1.36
N THR A 98 17.45 -12.96 0.68
CA THR A 98 16.80 -12.83 -0.63
C THR A 98 15.43 -12.16 -0.50
N PRO A 99 14.95 -11.42 -1.52
CA PRO A 99 13.64 -10.76 -1.48
C PRO A 99 12.46 -11.69 -1.12
N GLU A 100 12.50 -12.96 -1.53
CA GLU A 100 11.48 -13.97 -1.20
C GLU A 100 11.46 -14.27 0.30
N SER A 101 12.64 -14.56 0.86
CA SER A 101 12.81 -14.85 2.29
C SER A 101 12.48 -13.62 3.12
N ALA A 102 12.89 -12.45 2.63
CA ALA A 102 12.64 -11.16 3.23
C ALA A 102 11.14 -10.88 3.42
N ILE A 103 10.33 -11.08 2.39
CA ILE A 103 8.88 -10.93 2.48
C ILE A 103 8.29 -11.89 3.54
N GLY A 104 8.78 -13.13 3.60
CA GLY A 104 8.38 -14.09 4.62
C GLY A 104 8.68 -13.62 6.05
N TYR A 105 9.91 -13.17 6.31
CA TYR A 105 10.31 -12.65 7.63
C TYR A 105 9.59 -11.35 7.98
N SER A 106 9.40 -10.46 7.00
CA SER A 106 8.64 -9.23 7.17
C SER A 106 7.21 -9.54 7.59
N THR A 107 6.57 -10.51 6.94
CA THR A 107 5.20 -10.93 7.27
C THR A 107 5.10 -11.40 8.72
N LEU A 108 6.01 -12.27 9.18
CA LEU A 108 6.08 -12.73 10.57
C LEU A 108 6.26 -11.55 11.54
N LEU A 109 7.23 -10.69 11.26
CA LEU A 109 7.55 -9.53 12.10
C LEU A 109 6.32 -8.64 12.30
N HIS A 110 5.59 -8.34 11.23
CA HIS A 110 4.42 -7.48 11.26
C HIS A 110 3.19 -8.15 11.89
N LEU A 111 2.99 -9.46 11.71
CA LEU A 111 1.97 -10.22 12.45
C LEU A 111 2.24 -10.20 13.95
N CYS A 112 3.48 -10.45 14.36
CA CYS A 112 3.89 -10.34 15.77
C CYS A 112 3.64 -8.94 16.31
N LEU A 113 4.03 -7.91 15.55
CA LEU A 113 3.82 -6.51 15.93
C LEU A 113 2.32 -6.20 16.11
N ALA A 114 1.49 -6.54 15.12
CA ALA A 114 0.05 -6.33 15.16
C ALA A 114 -0.61 -7.10 16.31
N CYS A 115 -0.23 -8.35 16.53
CA CYS A 115 -0.76 -9.21 17.59
C CYS A 115 -0.44 -8.65 18.98
N VAL A 116 0.85 -8.36 19.25
CA VAL A 116 1.32 -7.85 20.54
C VAL A 116 0.67 -6.50 20.85
N PHE A 117 0.67 -5.56 19.91
CA PHE A 117 0.11 -4.25 20.18
C PHE A 117 -1.41 -4.23 20.23
N SER A 118 -2.10 -5.15 19.54
CA SER A 118 -3.56 -5.32 19.71
C SER A 118 -3.89 -5.81 21.12
N PHE A 119 -3.15 -6.80 21.62
CA PHE A 119 -3.27 -7.29 22.99
C PHE A 119 -3.02 -6.17 24.01
N LEU A 120 -1.91 -5.44 23.85
CA LEU A 120 -1.53 -4.35 24.76
C LEU A 120 -2.49 -3.16 24.69
N PHE A 121 -2.99 -2.82 23.50
CA PHE A 121 -3.97 -1.77 23.32
C PHE A 121 -5.28 -2.13 24.02
N PHE A 122 -5.80 -3.35 23.79
CA PHE A 122 -6.98 -3.86 24.47
C PHE A 122 -6.86 -3.74 25.99
N LYS A 123 -5.73 -4.18 26.56
CA LYS A 123 -5.46 -4.11 28.01
C LYS A 123 -5.38 -2.68 28.56
N ASN A 124 -5.02 -1.69 27.74
CA ASN A 124 -5.03 -0.29 28.15
C ASN A 124 -6.43 0.32 28.09
N ILE A 125 -7.19 0.04 27.01
CA ILE A 125 -8.50 0.65 26.82
C ILE A 125 -9.61 -0.04 27.60
N PHE A 126 -9.46 -1.33 27.96
CA PHE A 126 -10.36 -2.08 28.83
C PHE A 126 -9.61 -2.58 30.07
N PRO A 127 -9.53 -1.77 31.14
CA PRO A 127 -8.78 -2.13 32.36
C PRO A 127 -9.26 -3.42 33.03
N ASP A 128 -10.57 -3.71 32.93
CA ASP A 128 -11.21 -4.92 33.45
C ASP A 128 -11.08 -6.12 32.48
N GLY A 129 -10.64 -5.88 31.26
CA GLY A 129 -10.42 -6.92 30.26
C GLY A 129 -9.35 -7.90 30.72
N ASN A 130 -9.59 -9.20 30.56
CA ASN A 130 -8.64 -10.22 30.97
C ASN A 130 -7.75 -10.68 29.81
N VAL A 131 -6.82 -11.60 30.09
CA VAL A 131 -5.87 -12.12 29.09
C VAL A 131 -6.60 -12.79 27.93
N ILE A 132 -7.69 -13.52 28.20
CA ILE A 132 -8.46 -14.23 27.18
C ILE A 132 -9.11 -13.24 26.22
N GLY A 133 -9.76 -12.19 26.74
CA GLY A 133 -10.32 -11.12 25.91
C GLY A 133 -9.26 -10.40 25.08
N ALA A 134 -8.10 -10.11 25.68
CA ALA A 134 -6.99 -9.50 24.97
C ALA A 134 -6.44 -10.38 23.83
N SER A 135 -6.36 -11.69 24.06
CA SER A 135 -5.98 -12.67 23.02
C SER A 135 -7.02 -12.75 21.91
N ILE A 136 -8.33 -12.81 22.25
CA ILE A 136 -9.41 -12.81 21.25
C ILE A 136 -9.35 -11.54 20.39
N ALA A 137 -9.13 -10.37 21.00
CA ALA A 137 -9.00 -9.12 20.25
C ALA A 137 -7.78 -9.12 19.31
N ALA A 138 -6.63 -9.58 19.79
CA ALA A 138 -5.43 -9.68 18.98
C ALA A 138 -5.61 -10.65 17.79
N MET A 139 -6.17 -11.83 18.07
CA MET A 139 -6.40 -12.88 17.09
C MET A 139 -7.44 -12.51 16.05
N GLY A 140 -8.53 -11.87 16.48
CA GLY A 140 -9.53 -11.33 15.57
C GLY A 140 -8.87 -10.39 14.57
N PHE A 141 -8.04 -9.46 15.02
CA PHE A 141 -7.42 -8.53 14.11
C PHE A 141 -6.46 -9.21 13.12
N ILE A 142 -5.58 -10.11 13.56
CA ILE A 142 -4.61 -10.73 12.66
C ILE A 142 -5.25 -11.73 11.69
N PHE A 143 -6.29 -12.47 12.12
CA PHE A 143 -7.00 -13.44 11.27
C PHE A 143 -8.21 -12.81 10.57
N ASN A 144 -8.22 -11.49 10.41
CA ASN A 144 -9.29 -10.84 9.67
C ASN A 144 -9.18 -11.13 8.16
N PRO A 145 -10.30 -11.14 7.42
CA PRO A 145 -10.33 -11.54 6.01
C PRO A 145 -9.50 -10.63 5.09
N ARG A 146 -9.27 -9.38 5.48
CA ARG A 146 -8.51 -8.40 4.69
C ARG A 146 -7.00 -8.54 4.86
N MET A 147 -6.53 -9.06 6.00
CA MET A 147 -5.09 -9.30 6.20
C MET A 147 -4.54 -10.31 5.18
N TYR A 148 -5.38 -11.23 4.70
CA TYR A 148 -5.07 -12.13 3.58
C TYR A 148 -4.82 -11.38 2.28
N GLU A 149 -5.78 -10.56 1.81
CA GLU A 149 -5.60 -9.80 0.57
C GLU A 149 -4.38 -8.88 0.69
N PHE A 150 -4.19 -8.26 1.86
CA PHE A 150 -3.03 -7.43 2.10
C PHE A 150 -1.72 -8.20 2.00
N ALA A 151 -1.67 -9.48 2.37
CA ALA A 151 -0.45 -10.27 2.22
C ALA A 151 0.00 -10.41 0.75
N LEU A 152 -0.91 -10.24 -0.22
CA LEU A 152 -0.56 -10.16 -1.66
C LEU A 152 0.03 -8.79 -2.07
N PHE A 153 -0.06 -7.79 -1.20
CA PHE A 153 0.43 -6.42 -1.35
C PHE A 153 1.30 -6.05 -0.12
N PRO A 154 2.58 -6.47 -0.06
CA PRO A 154 3.39 -6.38 1.16
C PRO A 154 3.38 -4.99 1.83
N GLY A 155 3.51 -3.91 1.05
CA GLY A 155 3.44 -2.54 1.59
C GLY A 155 2.12 -2.25 2.32
N ASN A 156 0.99 -2.71 1.78
CA ASN A 156 -0.33 -2.55 2.39
C ASN A 156 -0.45 -3.34 3.69
N PHE A 157 0.02 -4.60 3.68
CA PHE A 157 0.06 -5.46 4.86
C PHE A 157 0.88 -4.85 5.99
N MET A 158 2.13 -4.50 5.69
CA MET A 158 3.05 -3.89 6.65
C MET A 158 2.45 -2.61 7.24
N THR A 159 1.85 -1.76 6.40
CA THR A 159 1.17 -0.54 6.83
C THR A 159 0.02 -0.84 7.80
N ALA A 160 -0.87 -1.77 7.45
CA ALA A 160 -2.05 -2.10 8.27
C ALA A 160 -1.67 -2.61 9.67
N CYS A 161 -0.55 -3.33 9.81
CA CYS A 161 -0.06 -3.85 11.09
C CYS A 161 0.35 -2.74 12.09
N TRP A 162 0.58 -1.51 11.62
CA TRP A 162 0.88 -0.36 12.49
C TRP A 162 -0.36 0.26 13.15
N LEU A 163 -1.58 -0.09 12.73
CA LEU A 163 -2.82 0.42 13.35
C LEU A 163 -2.84 0.24 14.88
N PRO A 164 -2.70 -0.98 15.43
CA PRO A 164 -2.71 -1.18 16.87
C PRO A 164 -1.54 -0.51 17.58
N VAL A 165 -0.36 -0.44 16.95
CA VAL A 165 0.83 0.21 17.52
C VAL A 165 0.60 1.70 17.70
N THR A 166 0.03 2.34 16.67
CA THR A 166 -0.29 3.77 16.63
C THR A 166 -1.31 4.12 17.71
N LEU A 167 -2.40 3.36 17.80
CA LEU A 167 -3.44 3.59 18.81
C LEU A 167 -2.97 3.27 20.23
N TYR A 168 -2.11 2.26 20.41
CA TYR A 168 -1.48 1.98 21.71
C TYR A 168 -0.66 3.16 22.21
N PHE A 169 0.23 3.73 21.38
CA PHE A 169 1.03 4.87 21.79
C PHE A 169 0.21 6.16 21.92
N ALA A 170 -0.88 6.31 21.16
CA ALA A 170 -1.84 7.39 21.36
C ALA A 170 -2.47 7.32 22.75
N GLU A 171 -2.95 6.15 23.16
CA GLU A 171 -3.52 5.95 24.50
C GLU A 171 -2.47 6.13 25.61
N ARG A 172 -1.22 5.70 25.36
CA ARG A 172 -0.12 5.95 26.29
C ARG A 172 0.19 7.45 26.42
N LEU A 173 0.14 8.21 25.33
CA LEU A 173 0.33 9.66 25.38
C LEU A 173 -0.79 10.33 26.18
N VAL A 174 -2.05 9.98 25.91
CA VAL A 174 -3.22 10.49 26.65
C VAL A 174 -3.11 10.21 28.14
N THR A 175 -2.68 9.01 28.53
CA THR A 175 -2.61 8.60 29.94
C THR A 175 -1.37 9.08 30.68
N ARG A 176 -0.21 9.17 30.00
CA ARG A 176 1.09 9.50 30.62
C ARG A 176 1.50 10.96 30.44
N LYS A 177 1.15 11.58 29.31
CA LYS A 177 1.35 13.00 29.00
C LYS A 177 2.82 13.45 29.10
N THR A 178 3.73 12.64 28.55
CA THR A 178 5.17 12.90 28.55
C THR A 178 5.73 13.01 27.13
N LEU A 179 6.85 13.74 26.97
CA LEU A 179 7.57 13.86 25.70
C LEU A 179 8.03 12.51 25.16
N LYS A 180 8.43 11.57 26.02
CA LYS A 180 8.75 10.20 25.58
C LYS A 180 7.60 9.54 24.82
N HIS A 181 6.36 9.68 25.29
CA HIS A 181 5.20 9.09 24.61
C HIS A 181 4.79 9.91 23.38
N CYS A 182 5.10 11.20 23.35
CA CYS A 182 4.97 12.04 22.16
C CYS A 182 5.89 11.52 21.05
N ALA A 183 7.16 11.26 21.36
CA ALA A 183 8.11 10.69 20.40
C ALA A 183 7.71 9.29 19.93
N LEU A 184 7.27 8.42 20.85
CA LEU A 184 6.80 7.07 20.50
C LEU A 184 5.56 7.10 19.60
N LEU A 185 4.63 8.05 19.84
CA LEU A 185 3.50 8.28 18.93
C LEU A 185 3.97 8.85 17.59
N ALA A 186 4.91 9.80 17.57
CA ALA A 186 5.43 10.37 16.34
C ALA A 186 6.07 9.30 15.44
N VAL A 187 6.90 8.42 16.03
CA VAL A 187 7.50 7.29 15.33
C VAL A 187 6.42 6.32 14.82
N SER A 188 5.46 5.93 15.65
CA SER A 188 4.41 5.00 15.20
C SER A 188 3.49 5.59 14.14
N VAL A 189 3.31 6.92 14.09
CA VAL A 189 2.57 7.62 13.03
C VAL A 189 3.38 7.69 11.74
N ALA A 190 4.70 7.86 11.81
CA ALA A 190 5.57 7.93 10.62
C ALA A 190 5.65 6.59 9.87
N MET A 191 5.74 5.47 10.60
CA MET A 191 5.98 4.14 10.03
C MET A 191 4.93 3.64 9.02
N PRO A 192 3.61 3.80 9.24
CA PRO A 192 2.59 3.47 8.24
C PRO A 192 2.85 4.08 6.87
N PHE A 193 3.27 5.35 6.83
CA PHE A 193 3.55 6.02 5.55
C PHE A 193 4.81 5.45 4.90
N LEU A 194 5.89 5.30 5.67
CA LEU A 194 7.16 4.77 5.17
C LEU A 194 7.04 3.32 4.67
N ALA A 195 6.14 2.52 5.26
CA ALA A 195 5.92 1.11 4.90
C ALA A 195 5.43 0.89 3.46
N GLY A 196 5.04 1.94 2.74
CA GLY A 196 4.94 1.90 1.28
C GLY A 196 3.52 1.99 0.72
N PHE A 197 2.50 2.20 1.55
CA PHE A 197 1.10 2.18 1.09
C PHE A 197 0.27 3.34 1.66
N ALA A 198 0.36 4.50 0.99
CA ALA A 198 -0.26 5.76 1.43
C ALA A 198 -1.75 5.65 1.77
N GLN A 199 -2.51 4.87 1.00
CA GLN A 199 -3.96 4.69 1.23
C GLN A 199 -4.24 4.10 2.62
N ALA A 200 -3.54 3.03 2.99
CA ALA A 200 -3.75 2.40 4.29
C ALA A 200 -3.28 3.32 5.43
N ALA A 201 -2.18 4.05 5.23
CA ALA A 201 -1.68 5.04 6.19
C ALA A 201 -2.72 6.13 6.49
N VAL A 202 -3.35 6.70 5.45
CA VAL A 202 -4.42 7.70 5.61
C VAL A 202 -5.59 7.16 6.43
N TYR A 203 -6.01 5.90 6.21
CA TYR A 203 -7.08 5.29 6.99
C TYR A 203 -6.70 5.09 8.47
N ILE A 204 -5.43 4.74 8.75
CA ILE A 204 -4.90 4.71 10.14
C ILE A 204 -4.97 6.11 10.76
N TYR A 205 -4.61 7.15 10.02
CA TYR A 205 -4.63 8.53 10.51
C TYR A 205 -6.04 9.02 10.79
N GLN A 206 -7.02 8.68 9.95
CA GLN A 206 -8.43 8.98 10.21
C GLN A 206 -8.92 8.30 11.50
N MET A 207 -8.62 7.01 11.67
CA MET A 207 -8.95 6.29 12.91
C MET A 207 -8.25 6.89 14.13
N LEU A 208 -6.96 7.26 14.01
CA LEU A 208 -6.21 7.92 15.07
C LEU A 208 -6.82 9.26 15.47
N ILE A 209 -7.21 10.10 14.50
CA ILE A 209 -7.84 11.40 14.76
C ILE A 209 -9.16 11.20 15.52
N LEU A 210 -10.03 10.30 15.04
CA LEU A 210 -11.30 10.00 15.71
C LEU A 210 -11.08 9.51 17.14
N PHE A 211 -10.09 8.63 17.34
CA PHE A 211 -9.73 8.11 18.66
C PHE A 211 -9.21 9.21 19.58
N LEU A 212 -8.28 10.05 19.11
CA LEU A 212 -7.73 11.15 19.90
C LEU A 212 -8.80 12.19 20.27
N VAL A 213 -9.68 12.56 19.34
CA VAL A 213 -10.81 13.46 19.61
C VAL A 213 -11.70 12.87 20.71
N PHE A 214 -12.11 11.61 20.55
CA PHE A 214 -12.92 10.92 21.57
C PHE A 214 -12.24 10.92 22.95
N ARG A 215 -10.94 10.63 23.00
CA ARG A 215 -10.16 10.58 24.25
C ARG A 215 -9.97 11.95 24.88
N ILE A 216 -9.67 12.98 24.10
CA ILE A 216 -9.49 14.36 24.57
C ILE A 216 -10.81 14.88 25.14
N VAL A 217 -11.93 14.65 24.44
CA VAL A 217 -13.27 15.02 24.92
C VAL A 217 -13.62 14.25 26.19
N SER A 218 -13.36 12.94 26.24
CA SER A 218 -13.59 12.12 27.44
C SER A 218 -12.80 12.64 28.65
N VAL A 219 -11.56 13.09 28.46
CA VAL A 219 -10.74 13.70 29.52
C VAL A 219 -11.31 15.05 29.95
N ALA A 220 -11.70 15.90 29.00
CA ALA A 220 -12.30 17.21 29.29
C ALA A 220 -13.58 17.08 30.13
N VAL A 221 -14.47 16.16 29.73
CA VAL A 221 -15.75 15.91 30.42
C VAL A 221 -15.52 15.31 31.80
N SER A 222 -14.64 14.30 31.93
CA SER A 222 -14.43 13.60 33.21
C SER A 222 -13.74 14.45 34.29
N HIS A 223 -12.88 15.40 33.91
CA HIS A 223 -12.13 16.22 34.87
C HIS A 223 -12.74 17.61 35.12
N GLY A 224 -13.77 18.00 34.35
CA GLY A 224 -14.40 19.33 34.46
C GLY A 224 -13.47 20.51 34.16
N ASN A 225 -12.30 20.27 33.56
CA ASN A 225 -11.27 21.29 33.29
C ASN A 225 -10.60 21.05 31.93
N GLY A 226 -10.73 22.02 31.03
CA GLY A 226 -10.18 21.97 29.67
C GLY A 226 -8.64 22.00 29.58
N ARG A 227 -7.93 22.38 30.65
CA ARG A 227 -6.46 22.53 30.63
C ARG A 227 -5.75 21.23 30.30
N GLU A 228 -6.23 20.10 30.83
CA GLU A 228 -5.59 18.81 30.57
C GLU A 228 -5.86 18.30 29.16
N ALA A 229 -7.07 18.56 28.64
CA ALA A 229 -7.42 18.30 27.25
C ALA A 229 -6.54 19.13 26.28
N LEU A 230 -6.33 20.42 26.56
CA LEU A 230 -5.44 21.29 25.80
C LEU A 230 -3.98 20.80 25.84
N ARG A 231 -3.53 20.31 27.00
CA ARG A 231 -2.18 19.74 27.12
C ARG A 231 -2.01 18.49 26.26
N ILE A 232 -3.00 17.59 26.27
CA ILE A 232 -2.98 16.39 25.41
C ILE A 232 -2.98 16.81 23.95
N LEU A 233 -3.85 17.76 23.56
CA LEU A 233 -3.91 18.28 22.20
C LEU A 233 -2.55 18.85 21.75
N ALA A 234 -1.90 19.67 22.57
CA ALA A 234 -0.58 20.22 22.28
C ALA A 234 0.48 19.13 22.07
N LEU A 235 0.48 18.08 22.89
CA LEU A 235 1.39 16.94 22.72
C LEU A 235 1.07 16.12 21.47
N CYS A 236 -0.21 15.94 21.11
CA CYS A 236 -0.61 15.29 19.87
C CYS A 236 -0.18 16.10 18.64
N LEU A 237 -0.32 17.43 18.67
CA LEU A 237 0.16 18.32 17.60
C LEU A 237 1.69 18.27 17.47
N LEU A 238 2.42 18.27 18.60
CA LEU A 238 3.87 18.08 18.59
C LEU A 238 4.28 16.73 18.00
N ALA A 239 3.56 15.65 18.33
CA ALA A 239 3.79 14.32 17.75
C ALA A 239 3.52 14.32 16.25
N ALA A 240 2.46 14.98 15.79
CA ALA A 240 2.12 15.10 14.37
C ALA A 240 3.19 15.89 13.59
N VAL A 241 3.68 17.02 14.12
CA VAL A 241 4.78 17.79 13.52
C VAL A 241 6.07 16.95 13.47
N THR A 242 6.39 16.25 14.55
CA THR A 242 7.58 15.38 14.59
C THR A 242 7.45 14.24 13.57
N ALA A 243 6.27 13.61 13.45
CA ALA A 243 6.01 12.57 12.46
C ALA A 243 6.13 13.09 11.02
N LEU A 244 5.57 14.29 10.74
CA LEU A 244 5.66 14.94 9.44
C LEU A 244 7.10 15.20 9.02
N LEU A 245 7.92 15.67 9.96
CA LEU A 245 9.36 15.86 9.74
C LEU A 245 10.06 14.51 9.48
N LEU A 246 9.78 13.48 10.29
CA LEU A 246 10.36 12.14 10.12
C LEU A 246 10.07 11.52 8.75
N VAL A 247 8.87 11.70 8.21
CA VAL A 247 8.51 11.18 6.87
C VAL A 247 8.96 12.09 5.73
N GLY A 248 9.46 13.30 6.03
CA GLY A 248 9.87 14.31 5.04
C GLY A 248 10.68 13.77 3.85
N PRO A 249 11.73 12.94 4.05
CA PRO A 249 12.55 12.44 2.94
C PRO A 249 11.77 11.57 1.94
N GLN A 250 10.68 10.94 2.37
CA GLN A 250 9.77 10.17 1.53
C GLN A 250 8.59 11.02 1.04
N LEU A 251 8.00 11.80 1.93
CA LEU A 251 6.77 12.55 1.67
C LEU A 251 6.96 13.61 0.59
N MET A 252 8.04 14.39 0.65
CA MET A 252 8.28 15.49 -0.29
C MET A 252 8.41 15.02 -1.75
N PRO A 253 9.27 14.03 -2.09
CA PRO A 253 9.34 13.53 -3.46
C PRO A 253 8.06 12.80 -3.89
N THR A 254 7.40 12.03 -3.02
CA THR A 254 6.11 11.39 -3.35
C THR A 254 5.02 12.43 -3.63
N PHE A 255 4.99 13.53 -2.89
CA PHE A 255 4.04 14.61 -3.10
C PHE A 255 4.29 15.34 -4.43
N GLU A 256 5.55 15.62 -4.78
CA GLU A 256 5.94 16.16 -6.09
C GLU A 256 5.48 15.25 -7.23
N LEU A 257 5.78 13.95 -7.14
CA LEU A 257 5.35 12.96 -8.13
C LEU A 257 3.83 12.91 -8.24
N SER A 258 3.10 12.93 -7.12
CA SER A 258 1.64 12.87 -7.12
C SER A 258 0.99 14.06 -7.83
N ARG A 259 1.63 15.24 -7.85
CA ARG A 259 1.14 16.42 -8.59
C ARG A 259 1.45 16.35 -10.09
N LEU A 260 2.48 15.58 -10.46
CA LEU A 260 2.96 15.42 -11.82
C LEU A 260 2.44 14.12 -12.47
N SER A 261 1.71 13.31 -11.73
CA SER A 261 1.14 12.06 -12.22
C SER A 261 -0.17 12.30 -12.98
N ALA A 262 -0.55 11.36 -13.83
CA ALA A 262 -1.83 11.39 -14.53
C ALA A 262 -3.04 11.21 -13.60
N ARG A 263 -2.79 10.79 -12.36
CA ARG A 263 -3.79 10.64 -11.30
C ARG A 263 -3.41 11.52 -10.12
N SER A 264 -3.57 12.82 -10.33
CA SER A 264 -3.35 13.80 -9.27
C SER A 264 -4.29 13.58 -8.10
N LEU A 265 -3.84 13.96 -6.90
CA LEU A 265 -4.63 13.83 -5.69
C LEU A 265 -5.97 14.57 -5.83
N GLY A 266 -7.07 13.85 -5.57
CA GLY A 266 -8.43 14.40 -5.60
C GLY A 266 -9.08 14.51 -6.97
N THR A 267 -8.50 13.93 -8.02
CA THR A 267 -9.08 13.95 -9.38
C THR A 267 -9.71 12.63 -9.81
N LEU A 268 -9.92 11.69 -8.88
CA LEU A 268 -10.68 10.47 -9.19
C LEU A 268 -12.15 10.82 -9.43
N THR A 269 -12.80 10.10 -10.35
CA THR A 269 -14.27 10.08 -10.44
C THR A 269 -14.84 8.94 -9.59
N PRO A 270 -16.13 8.99 -9.18
CA PRO A 270 -16.76 7.88 -8.45
C PRO A 270 -16.62 6.54 -9.18
N GLU A 271 -16.73 6.52 -10.51
CA GLU A 271 -16.57 5.32 -11.33
C GLU A 271 -15.12 4.80 -11.29
N MET A 272 -14.13 5.69 -11.35
CA MET A 272 -12.72 5.32 -11.20
C MET A 272 -12.40 4.78 -9.80
N SER A 273 -13.17 5.15 -8.78
CA SER A 273 -12.99 4.66 -7.42
C SER A 273 -13.41 3.20 -7.26
N GLU A 274 -14.32 2.70 -8.11
CA GLU A 274 -14.87 1.35 -8.06
C GLU A 274 -14.20 0.40 -9.05
N VAL A 275 -12.87 0.28 -8.94
CA VAL A 275 -12.05 -0.58 -9.82
C VAL A 275 -12.51 -2.05 -9.89
N TYR A 276 -13.27 -2.52 -8.89
CA TYR A 276 -13.85 -3.88 -8.85
C TYR A 276 -15.40 -3.91 -8.95
N GLY A 277 -16.03 -2.77 -9.26
CA GLY A 277 -17.49 -2.60 -9.37
C GLY A 277 -18.23 -2.46 -8.04
N ALA A 278 -19.38 -1.78 -8.06
CA ALA A 278 -20.27 -1.60 -6.91
C ALA A 278 -20.72 -2.95 -6.30
N GLU A 279 -21.00 -3.96 -7.12
CA GLU A 279 -21.53 -5.25 -6.68
C GLU A 279 -20.57 -6.00 -5.74
N ALA A 280 -19.27 -5.95 -6.01
CA ALA A 280 -18.21 -6.53 -5.17
C ALA A 280 -18.17 -5.89 -3.77
N ASN A 281 -18.62 -4.64 -3.66
CA ASN A 281 -18.66 -3.88 -2.42
C ASN A 281 -20.02 -3.97 -1.71
N SER A 282 -20.99 -4.71 -2.24
CA SER A 282 -22.33 -4.78 -1.67
C SER A 282 -22.38 -5.54 -0.33
N PHE A 283 -23.37 -5.20 0.50
CA PHE A 283 -23.65 -5.95 1.72
C PHE A 283 -23.98 -7.42 1.42
N ALA A 284 -24.70 -7.67 0.32
CA ALA A 284 -25.03 -9.02 -0.14
C ALA A 284 -23.78 -9.82 -0.52
N ALA A 285 -22.80 -9.22 -1.20
CA ALA A 285 -21.52 -9.87 -1.52
C ALA A 285 -20.72 -10.16 -0.23
N TRP A 286 -20.74 -9.27 0.75
CA TRP A 286 -20.11 -9.51 2.05
C TRP A 286 -20.79 -10.64 2.83
N ILE A 287 -22.12 -10.65 2.95
CA ILE A 287 -22.86 -11.75 3.58
C ILE A 287 -22.61 -13.05 2.82
N SER A 288 -22.67 -13.02 1.48
CA SER A 288 -22.37 -14.17 0.65
C SER A 288 -20.95 -14.67 0.86
N GLY A 289 -19.98 -13.80 1.16
CA GLY A 289 -18.63 -14.18 1.54
C GLY A 289 -18.58 -14.92 2.89
N ILE A 290 -19.30 -14.44 3.91
CA ILE A 290 -19.36 -15.10 5.24
C ILE A 290 -19.99 -16.50 5.13
N VAL A 291 -20.95 -16.60 4.24
CA VAL A 291 -21.76 -17.78 4.01
C VAL A 291 -20.93 -18.75 3.15
N ASN A 292 -20.58 -18.38 1.92
CA ASN A 292 -20.07 -19.31 0.91
C ASN A 292 -18.59 -19.66 1.07
N TYR A 293 -18.33 -20.97 1.13
CA TYR A 293 -17.03 -21.59 0.89
C TYR A 293 -16.96 -22.07 -0.57
N PRO A 294 -16.42 -21.29 -1.54
CA PRO A 294 -16.32 -21.76 -2.90
C PRO A 294 -15.14 -22.73 -3.02
N LYS A 295 -15.37 -23.85 -3.71
CA LYS A 295 -14.32 -24.77 -4.19
C LYS A 295 -13.43 -24.12 -5.26
N GLU A 296 -13.92 -23.08 -5.90
CA GLU A 296 -13.20 -22.29 -6.90
C GLU A 296 -13.06 -20.87 -6.34
N LEU A 297 -11.91 -20.60 -5.72
CA LEU A 297 -11.53 -19.22 -5.46
C LEU A 297 -11.67 -18.47 -6.80
N THR A 298 -12.44 -17.40 -6.84
CA THR A 298 -12.55 -16.52 -8.00
C THR A 298 -12.31 -15.09 -7.51
N LEU A 299 -11.04 -14.70 -7.44
CA LEU A 299 -10.60 -13.34 -7.08
C LEU A 299 -11.00 -12.30 -8.12
N VAL A 300 -11.46 -12.70 -9.31
CA VAL A 300 -11.75 -11.80 -10.43
C VAL A 300 -13.08 -11.03 -10.25
N ASN A 301 -14.01 -11.47 -9.39
CA ASN A 301 -15.37 -10.88 -9.32
C ASN A 301 -15.85 -10.51 -7.90
N GLY A 302 -14.96 -10.17 -6.96
CA GLY A 302 -15.37 -9.62 -5.66
C GLY A 302 -16.10 -10.58 -4.72
N LYS A 303 -16.19 -11.87 -5.07
CA LYS A 303 -16.74 -12.93 -4.21
C LYS A 303 -15.62 -13.48 -3.34
N HIS A 304 -15.20 -12.68 -2.36
CA HIS A 304 -14.26 -13.12 -1.35
C HIS A 304 -14.98 -14.06 -0.40
N PRO A 305 -14.54 -15.32 -0.25
CA PRO A 305 -15.04 -16.11 0.84
C PRO A 305 -14.41 -15.53 2.12
N ILE A 306 -15.23 -15.34 3.13
CA ILE A 306 -14.87 -14.74 4.40
C ILE A 306 -14.85 -15.91 5.38
N PRO A 307 -13.79 -16.09 6.19
CA PRO A 307 -13.80 -17.07 7.26
C PRO A 307 -15.06 -16.88 8.13
N PRO A 308 -15.47 -17.86 8.96
CA PRO A 308 -16.59 -17.68 9.88
C PRO A 308 -16.26 -16.66 10.99
N TRP A 309 -16.14 -15.39 10.61
CA TRP A 309 -16.01 -14.21 11.44
C TRP A 309 -17.31 -13.90 12.21
N SER A 310 -18.35 -14.70 11.96
CA SER A 310 -19.59 -14.73 12.73
C SER A 310 -19.31 -14.85 14.23
N ILE A 311 -18.34 -15.68 14.65
CA ILE A 311 -17.99 -15.82 16.07
C ILE A 311 -17.49 -14.51 16.70
N PHE A 312 -16.69 -13.74 15.96
CA PHE A 312 -16.21 -12.43 16.41
C PHE A 312 -17.33 -11.41 16.49
N LEU A 313 -18.27 -11.41 15.53
CA LEU A 313 -19.42 -10.50 15.56
C LEU A 313 -20.34 -10.80 16.75
N ILE A 314 -20.55 -12.08 17.09
CA ILE A 314 -21.36 -12.44 18.25
C ILE A 314 -20.67 -12.04 19.55
N LEU A 315 -19.36 -12.32 19.68
CA LEU A 315 -18.58 -11.88 20.84
C LEU A 315 -18.56 -10.34 20.93
N ALA A 316 -18.53 -9.62 19.81
CA ALA A 316 -18.60 -8.17 19.78
C ALA A 316 -19.94 -7.66 20.31
N ALA A 317 -21.06 -8.28 19.89
CA ALA A 317 -22.38 -7.98 20.43
C ALA A 317 -22.45 -8.20 21.95
N LEU A 318 -21.84 -9.28 22.46
CA LEU A 318 -21.72 -9.51 23.91
C LEU A 318 -20.89 -8.43 24.61
N GLY A 319 -19.85 -7.91 23.98
CA GLY A 319 -19.03 -6.82 24.52
C GLY A 319 -19.82 -5.52 24.74
N LEU A 320 -20.82 -5.25 23.91
CA LEU A 320 -21.69 -4.06 24.02
C LEU A 320 -22.65 -4.13 25.21
N VAL A 321 -22.97 -5.35 25.65
CA VAL A 321 -23.89 -5.58 26.77
C VAL A 321 -23.24 -5.27 28.12
N ARG A 322 -21.90 -5.18 28.16
CA ARG A 322 -21.16 -4.91 29.39
C ARG A 322 -21.27 -3.43 29.77
N LYS A 323 -21.77 -3.14 30.98
CA LYS A 323 -21.91 -1.76 31.48
C LYS A 323 -20.57 -1.06 31.77
N THR A 324 -19.48 -1.82 31.90
CA THR A 324 -18.14 -1.25 32.12
C THR A 324 -17.61 -0.61 30.85
N ASN A 325 -17.15 0.64 30.96
CA ASN A 325 -16.50 1.36 29.86
C ASN A 325 -17.35 1.50 28.59
N ILE A 326 -18.65 1.74 28.78
CA ILE A 326 -19.63 1.84 27.70
C ILE A 326 -19.26 2.90 26.67
N GLY A 327 -18.69 4.04 27.08
CA GLY A 327 -18.24 5.08 26.16
C GLY A 327 -17.22 4.58 25.14
N MET A 328 -16.25 3.76 25.56
CA MET A 328 -15.27 3.15 24.65
C MET A 328 -15.94 2.11 23.74
N SER A 329 -16.80 1.25 24.29
CA SER A 329 -17.54 0.26 23.49
C SER A 329 -18.42 0.92 22.43
N THR A 330 -19.14 1.99 22.78
CA THR A 330 -19.97 2.77 21.87
C THR A 330 -19.12 3.46 20.81
N PHE A 331 -18.00 4.09 21.20
CA PHE A 331 -17.05 4.67 20.23
C PHE A 331 -16.58 3.63 19.20
N LEU A 332 -16.13 2.46 19.66
CA LEU A 332 -15.67 1.39 18.77
C LEU A 332 -16.79 0.85 17.87
N LEU A 333 -18.02 0.77 18.36
CA LEU A 333 -19.18 0.38 17.56
C LEU A 333 -19.48 1.41 16.47
N VAL A 334 -19.59 2.68 16.83
CA VAL A 334 -19.93 3.76 15.88
C VAL A 334 -18.86 3.89 14.81
N VAL A 335 -17.58 3.91 15.21
CA VAL A 335 -16.46 4.00 14.26
C VAL A 335 -16.38 2.73 13.41
N GLY A 336 -16.45 1.55 14.02
CA GLY A 336 -16.40 0.28 13.30
C GLY A 336 -17.51 0.14 12.26
N ALA A 337 -18.75 0.48 12.64
CA ALA A 337 -19.90 0.51 11.74
C ALA A 337 -19.77 1.61 10.67
N GLY A 338 -19.28 2.79 11.02
CA GLY A 338 -19.03 3.88 10.08
C GLY A 338 -18.06 3.48 8.96
N PHE A 339 -16.87 2.98 9.32
CA PHE A 339 -15.91 2.47 8.34
C PHE A 339 -16.46 1.28 7.53
N PHE A 340 -17.35 0.48 8.12
CA PHE A 340 -17.98 -0.64 7.42
C PHE A 340 -18.92 -0.12 6.34
N LEU A 341 -19.78 0.85 6.66
CA LEU A 341 -20.68 1.50 5.72
C LEU A 341 -19.90 2.21 4.60
N LEU A 342 -18.82 2.93 4.94
CA LEU A 342 -17.94 3.53 3.92
C LEU A 342 -17.29 2.47 3.02
N SER A 343 -16.98 1.29 3.55
CA SER A 343 -16.40 0.19 2.78
C SER A 343 -17.34 -0.41 1.74
N LEU A 344 -18.64 -0.07 1.78
CA LEU A 344 -19.63 -0.51 0.80
C LEU A 344 -19.61 0.34 -0.48
N GLY A 345 -18.78 1.40 -0.54
CA GLY A 345 -18.60 2.22 -1.73
C GLY A 345 -19.86 2.99 -2.11
N THR A 346 -20.06 3.24 -3.41
CA THR A 346 -21.16 4.07 -3.92
C THR A 346 -22.55 3.49 -3.65
N ASN A 347 -22.65 2.24 -3.18
CA ASN A 347 -23.89 1.63 -2.68
C ASN A 347 -24.48 2.34 -1.46
N THR A 348 -23.75 3.24 -0.81
CA THR A 348 -24.22 3.97 0.38
C THR A 348 -24.09 5.47 0.21
N VAL A 349 -25.08 6.21 0.73
CA VAL A 349 -25.00 7.68 0.82
C VAL A 349 -23.82 8.14 1.67
N PHE A 350 -23.39 7.33 2.66
CA PHE A 350 -22.27 7.66 3.54
C PHE A 350 -20.95 7.76 2.79
N TYR A 351 -20.69 6.85 1.83
CA TYR A 351 -19.47 6.94 1.02
C TYR A 351 -19.48 8.18 0.12
N LYS A 352 -20.63 8.55 -0.42
CA LYS A 352 -20.78 9.80 -1.18
C LYS A 352 -20.49 11.03 -0.33
N LEU A 353 -21.03 11.08 0.90
CA LEU A 353 -20.70 12.17 1.83
C LEU A 353 -19.21 12.21 2.18
N TYR A 354 -18.61 11.04 2.41
CA TYR A 354 -17.17 10.93 2.64
C TYR A 354 -16.37 11.42 1.43
N TRP A 355 -16.80 11.08 0.22
CA TRP A 355 -16.19 11.53 -1.03
C TRP A 355 -16.29 13.04 -1.25
N ASP A 356 -17.48 13.62 -1.06
CA ASP A 356 -17.77 15.02 -1.35
C ASP A 356 -17.18 15.99 -0.31
N TYR A 357 -17.10 15.58 0.96
CA TYR A 357 -16.78 16.49 2.06
C TYR A 357 -15.47 16.20 2.81
N ILE A 358 -14.94 14.98 2.73
CA ILE A 358 -13.66 14.67 3.38
C ILE A 358 -12.53 14.85 2.37
N PRO A 359 -11.52 15.70 2.63
CA PRO A 359 -10.48 16.01 1.65
C PRO A 359 -9.76 14.79 1.06
N THR A 360 -9.62 13.72 1.83
CA THR A 360 -8.97 12.46 1.39
C THR A 360 -9.95 11.44 0.80
N GLY A 361 -11.24 11.78 0.70
CA GLY A 361 -12.30 10.86 0.33
C GLY A 361 -12.22 10.38 -1.12
N ASN A 362 -11.71 11.26 -1.99
CA ASN A 362 -11.55 11.05 -3.43
C ASN A 362 -10.08 10.84 -3.85
N TRP A 363 -9.18 10.52 -2.91
CA TRP A 363 -7.76 10.29 -3.21
C TRP A 363 -7.46 8.87 -3.67
N PHE A 364 -8.28 7.90 -3.28
CA PHE A 364 -7.97 6.49 -3.46
C PHE A 364 -9.16 5.69 -3.96
N THR A 365 -8.86 4.61 -4.66
CA THR A 365 -9.85 3.64 -5.17
C THR A 365 -10.10 2.52 -4.16
N THR A 366 -11.06 1.64 -4.46
CA THR A 366 -11.30 0.39 -3.74
C THR A 366 -11.77 0.63 -2.29
N PRO A 367 -13.00 1.13 -2.08
CA PRO A 367 -13.54 1.49 -0.77
C PRO A 367 -13.51 0.34 0.24
N VAL A 368 -13.63 -0.92 -0.22
CA VAL A 368 -13.55 -2.13 0.62
C VAL A 368 -12.30 -2.18 1.50
N ARG A 369 -11.21 -1.51 1.13
CA ARG A 369 -10.00 -1.39 1.96
C ARG A 369 -10.26 -0.70 3.30
N LEU A 370 -11.29 0.15 3.45
CA LEU A 370 -11.64 0.75 4.75
C LEU A 370 -12.06 -0.28 5.80
N ARG A 371 -12.48 -1.48 5.36
CA ARG A 371 -13.07 -2.52 6.22
C ARG A 371 -12.12 -3.09 7.27
N TYR A 372 -10.79 -3.01 7.09
CA TYR A 372 -9.87 -3.50 8.12
C TYR A 372 -9.94 -2.68 9.43
N ILE A 373 -10.31 -1.40 9.35
CA ILE A 373 -10.57 -0.57 10.53
C ILE A 373 -11.80 -1.10 11.28
N SER A 374 -12.86 -1.47 10.55
CA SER A 374 -14.05 -2.11 11.12
C SER A 374 -13.72 -3.42 11.80
N TYR A 375 -12.94 -4.29 11.13
CA TYR A 375 -12.49 -5.54 11.70
C TYR A 375 -11.71 -5.30 13.00
N PHE A 376 -10.78 -4.35 13.04
CA PHE A 376 -10.05 -4.02 14.26
C PHE A 376 -10.98 -3.59 15.41
N CYS A 377 -11.94 -2.70 15.14
CA CYS A 377 -12.90 -2.24 16.15
C CYS A 377 -13.76 -3.40 16.68
N PHE A 378 -14.28 -4.24 15.78
CA PHE A 378 -15.09 -5.40 16.16
C PHE A 378 -14.28 -6.47 16.88
N SER A 379 -13.00 -6.66 16.56
CA SER A 379 -12.12 -7.55 17.33
C SER A 379 -11.91 -7.06 18.77
N LEU A 380 -11.75 -5.76 18.98
CA LEU A 380 -11.65 -5.20 20.34
C LEU A 380 -12.95 -5.39 21.13
N LEU A 381 -14.11 -5.18 20.50
CA LEU A 381 -15.40 -5.48 21.11
C LEU A 381 -15.57 -6.98 21.38
N ALA A 382 -15.13 -7.84 20.47
CA ALA A 382 -15.13 -9.29 20.64
C ALA A 382 -14.26 -9.72 21.82
N GLY A 383 -13.09 -9.10 22.02
CA GLY A 383 -12.28 -9.31 23.22
C GLY A 383 -12.97 -8.84 24.49
N HIS A 384 -13.75 -7.75 24.41
CA HIS A 384 -14.49 -7.22 25.56
C HIS A 384 -15.61 -8.19 25.98
N GLY A 385 -16.34 -8.75 24.99
CA GLY A 385 -17.33 -9.81 25.22
C GLY A 385 -16.69 -11.14 25.65
N GLY A 386 -15.60 -11.55 25.01
CA GLY A 386 -14.85 -12.76 25.35
C GLY A 386 -14.25 -12.73 26.75
N SER A 387 -13.98 -11.54 27.31
CA SER A 387 -13.60 -11.41 28.71
C SER A 387 -14.68 -11.92 29.66
N LEU A 388 -15.97 -11.83 29.29
CA LEU A 388 -17.09 -12.34 30.10
C LEU A 388 -17.07 -13.86 30.24
N LEU A 389 -16.61 -14.59 29.22
CA LEU A 389 -16.58 -16.05 29.22
C LEU A 389 -15.66 -16.63 30.31
N SER A 390 -14.72 -15.84 30.79
CA SER A 390 -13.71 -16.21 31.79
C SER A 390 -13.78 -15.40 33.08
N ASP A 391 -14.71 -14.45 33.18
CA ASP A 391 -14.90 -13.60 34.35
C ASP A 391 -15.86 -14.26 35.35
N THR A 392 -15.30 -14.89 36.39
CA THR A 392 -16.08 -15.57 37.43
C THR A 392 -16.67 -14.63 38.48
N ARG A 393 -16.47 -13.31 38.36
CA ARG A 393 -17.04 -12.30 39.27
C ARG A 393 -18.46 -11.88 38.93
N ALA A 394 -19.01 -12.32 37.80
CA ALA A 394 -20.43 -12.15 37.48
C ALA A 394 -21.28 -13.10 38.35
N SER A 395 -21.33 -12.87 39.67
CA SER A 395 -22.20 -13.59 40.60
C SER A 395 -23.53 -12.89 40.85
N GLU A 396 -23.86 -11.83 40.11
CA GLU A 396 -25.20 -11.27 40.13
C GLU A 396 -26.09 -12.09 39.19
N TRP A 397 -27.00 -12.85 39.80
CA TRP A 397 -28.03 -13.67 39.16
C TRP A 397 -28.78 -12.94 38.02
N GLU A 398 -28.97 -11.62 38.14
CA GLU A 398 -29.60 -10.76 37.13
C GLU A 398 -28.79 -10.61 35.83
N SER A 399 -27.46 -10.72 35.87
CA SER A 399 -26.63 -10.59 34.67
C SER A 399 -26.60 -11.87 33.82
N ARG A 400 -26.82 -13.04 34.44
CA ARG A 400 -26.73 -14.36 33.79
C ARG A 400 -28.00 -14.72 33.02
N ALA A 401 -29.18 -14.49 33.60
CA ALA A 401 -30.46 -14.68 32.92
C ALA A 401 -30.63 -13.70 31.75
N GLY A 402 -30.22 -12.43 31.93
CA GLY A 402 -30.20 -11.43 30.86
C GLY A 402 -29.20 -11.75 29.74
N LEU A 403 -28.05 -12.34 30.07
CA LEU A 403 -27.08 -12.83 29.07
C LEU A 403 -27.65 -14.01 28.28
N LEU A 404 -28.30 -14.98 28.93
CA LEU A 404 -28.96 -16.11 28.27
C LEU A 404 -30.12 -15.67 27.38
N LEU A 405 -30.95 -14.73 27.82
CA LEU A 405 -32.03 -14.15 27.00
C LEU A 405 -31.50 -13.41 25.78
N ARG A 406 -30.41 -12.65 25.93
CA ARG A 406 -29.76 -11.93 24.82
C ARG A 406 -29.06 -12.87 23.86
N LEU A 407 -28.39 -13.91 24.36
CA LEU A 407 -27.78 -14.97 23.56
C LEU A 407 -28.83 -15.80 22.83
N GLY A 408 -29.94 -16.12 23.51
CA GLY A 408 -31.10 -16.77 22.91
C GLY A 408 -31.72 -15.91 21.81
N LEU A 409 -31.88 -14.61 22.03
CA LEU A 409 -32.37 -13.68 21.01
C LEU A 409 -31.42 -13.59 19.81
N ILE A 410 -30.12 -13.47 20.05
CA ILE A 410 -29.10 -13.44 18.99
C ILE A 410 -29.09 -14.76 18.21
N ALA A 411 -29.16 -15.91 18.90
CA ALA A 411 -29.24 -17.22 18.26
C ALA A 411 -30.53 -17.38 17.44
N SER A 412 -31.68 -16.94 17.96
CA SER A 412 -32.98 -16.98 17.27
C SER A 412 -33.02 -16.08 16.05
N VAL A 413 -32.55 -14.82 16.16
CA VAL A 413 -32.45 -13.89 15.02
C VAL A 413 -31.52 -14.47 13.96
N SER A 414 -30.42 -15.10 14.37
CA SER A 414 -29.47 -15.69 13.43
C SER A 414 -30.02 -16.95 12.77
N LEU A 415 -30.78 -17.77 13.49
CA LEU A 415 -31.52 -18.91 12.92
C LEU A 415 -32.55 -18.45 11.90
N ILE A 416 -33.27 -17.36 12.20
CA ILE A 416 -34.25 -16.74 11.29
C ILE A 416 -33.57 -16.20 10.04
N LEU A 417 -32.47 -15.44 10.18
CA LEU A 417 -31.68 -14.94 9.04
C LEU A 417 -31.12 -16.09 8.19
N THR A 418 -30.70 -17.17 8.83
CA THR A 418 -30.22 -18.39 8.17
C THR A 418 -31.35 -19.10 7.41
N ALA A 419 -32.55 -19.17 7.98
CA ALA A 419 -33.73 -19.78 7.36
C ALA A 419 -34.32 -18.93 6.21
N LEU A 420 -34.17 -17.61 6.27
CA LEU A 420 -34.59 -16.67 5.21
C LEU A 420 -33.56 -16.60 4.07
N CYS A 421 -32.31 -16.96 4.31
CA CYS A 421 -31.22 -16.87 3.35
C CYS A 421 -31.45 -17.61 2.02
N PRO A 422 -32.01 -18.85 1.99
CA PRO A 422 -32.34 -19.56 0.74
C PRO A 422 -33.43 -18.87 -0.09
N ILE A 423 -34.24 -17.99 0.52
CA ILE A 423 -35.30 -17.24 -0.16
C ILE A 423 -34.70 -16.07 -0.96
N PHE A 424 -33.54 -15.54 -0.52
CA PHE A 424 -32.89 -14.37 -1.13
C PHE A 424 -31.58 -14.69 -1.88
N LEU A 425 -30.98 -15.87 -1.69
CA LEU A 425 -29.68 -16.25 -2.26
C LEU A 425 -29.72 -17.60 -2.99
N ARG A 426 -28.91 -17.75 -4.05
CA ARG A 426 -28.78 -18.98 -4.87
C ARG A 426 -28.42 -20.23 -4.05
N GLU A 427 -28.71 -21.41 -4.58
CA GLU A 427 -28.53 -22.76 -3.98
C GLU A 427 -27.20 -23.00 -3.23
N SER A 428 -26.09 -22.42 -3.68
CA SER A 428 -24.78 -22.53 -3.00
C SER A 428 -24.76 -21.88 -1.61
N ALA A 429 -25.63 -20.90 -1.35
CA ALA A 429 -25.78 -20.22 -0.06
C ALA A 429 -26.51 -21.06 1.00
N ALA A 430 -27.30 -22.06 0.61
CA ALA A 430 -28.09 -22.85 1.55
C ALA A 430 -27.24 -23.79 2.43
N ARG A 431 -26.17 -24.40 1.89
CA ARG A 431 -25.26 -25.29 2.67
C ARG A 431 -24.46 -24.53 3.73
N SER A 432 -24.03 -23.35 3.33
CA SER A 432 -23.27 -22.38 4.11
C SER A 432 -24.03 -21.74 5.27
N CYS A 433 -25.35 -21.57 5.08
CA CYS A 433 -26.28 -21.20 6.14
C CYS A 433 -26.31 -22.25 7.26
N GLY A 434 -26.19 -23.54 6.90
CA GLY A 434 -25.98 -24.62 7.86
C GLY A 434 -24.72 -24.42 8.71
N THR A 435 -23.61 -23.96 8.12
CA THR A 435 -22.36 -23.68 8.85
C THR A 435 -22.53 -22.53 9.85
N ILE A 436 -23.20 -21.44 9.46
CA ILE A 436 -23.49 -20.32 10.39
C ILE A 436 -24.39 -20.80 11.54
N ALA A 437 -25.45 -21.55 11.25
CA ALA A 437 -26.30 -22.15 12.29
C ALA A 437 -25.50 -23.06 13.23
N VAL A 438 -24.54 -23.86 12.72
CA VAL A 438 -23.65 -24.67 13.56
C VAL A 438 -22.79 -23.79 14.48
N HIS A 439 -22.22 -22.68 14.01
CA HIS A 439 -21.47 -21.75 14.88
C HIS A 439 -22.35 -21.15 15.98
N PHE A 440 -23.60 -20.79 15.67
CA PHE A 440 -24.55 -20.27 16.64
C PHE A 440 -24.97 -21.34 17.66
N VAL A 441 -25.20 -22.57 17.23
CA VAL A 441 -25.53 -23.70 18.11
C VAL A 441 -24.34 -24.06 19.00
N LEU A 442 -23.13 -24.12 18.45
CA LEU A 442 -21.90 -24.36 19.21
C LEU A 442 -21.67 -23.25 20.24
N LEU A 443 -21.85 -21.98 19.86
CA LEU A 443 -21.69 -20.87 20.79
C LEU A 443 -22.77 -20.83 21.87
N ALA A 444 -24.03 -21.11 21.50
CA ALA A 444 -25.12 -21.26 22.47
C ALA A 444 -24.84 -22.41 23.45
N GLY A 445 -24.33 -23.53 22.95
CA GLY A 445 -23.86 -24.66 23.75
C GLY A 445 -22.70 -24.29 24.68
N LEU A 446 -21.68 -23.57 24.18
CA LEU A 446 -20.56 -23.08 24.99
C LEU A 446 -21.02 -22.10 26.07
N CYS A 447 -21.97 -21.22 25.75
CA CYS A 447 -22.54 -20.29 26.71
C CYS A 447 -23.43 -20.99 27.74
N PHE A 448 -24.14 -22.03 27.35
CA PHE A 448 -24.94 -22.88 28.25
C PHE A 448 -24.05 -23.70 29.19
N ILE A 449 -22.97 -24.29 28.68
CA ILE A 449 -21.97 -25.00 29.50
C ILE A 449 -21.24 -24.01 30.42
N ALA A 450 -20.94 -22.80 29.96
CA ALA A 450 -20.45 -21.73 30.83
C ALA A 450 -21.49 -21.33 31.88
N TYR A 451 -22.78 -21.35 31.57
CA TYR A 451 -23.84 -21.02 32.52
C TYR A 451 -23.93 -22.03 33.68
N ILE A 452 -23.79 -23.33 33.40
CA ILE A 452 -23.90 -24.41 34.39
C ILE A 452 -22.54 -24.85 34.98
N GLY A 453 -21.43 -24.47 34.35
CA GLY A 453 -20.10 -25.01 34.61
C GLY A 453 -19.37 -24.37 35.78
N GLN A 454 -18.51 -25.16 36.45
CA GLN A 454 -17.60 -24.63 37.46
C GLN A 454 -16.45 -23.82 36.84
N ARG A 455 -15.73 -23.04 37.67
CA ARG A 455 -14.60 -22.17 37.27
C ARG A 455 -13.57 -22.80 36.31
N HIS A 456 -13.30 -24.10 36.46
CA HIS A 456 -12.34 -24.81 35.60
C HIS A 456 -12.89 -25.03 34.18
N VAL A 457 -14.21 -25.23 34.05
CA VAL A 457 -14.92 -25.40 32.77
C VAL A 457 -14.88 -24.10 31.95
N HIS A 458 -15.12 -22.95 32.57
CA HIS A 458 -15.01 -21.64 31.90
C HIS A 458 -13.65 -21.37 31.26
N ARG A 459 -12.58 -21.70 32.00
CA ARG A 459 -11.20 -21.54 31.51
C ARG A 459 -10.93 -22.51 30.36
N LEU A 460 -11.35 -23.77 30.49
CA LEU A 460 -11.20 -24.77 29.44
C LEU A 460 -11.93 -24.35 28.16
N LEU A 461 -13.20 -23.93 28.26
CA LEU A 461 -13.98 -23.46 27.11
C LEU A 461 -13.35 -22.23 26.44
N SER A 462 -12.82 -21.29 27.22
CA SER A 462 -12.13 -20.13 26.68
C SER A 462 -10.84 -20.50 25.93
N VAL A 463 -10.09 -21.49 26.45
CA VAL A 463 -8.90 -22.03 25.78
C VAL A 463 -9.29 -22.79 24.52
N LEU A 464 -10.35 -23.58 24.55
CA LEU A 464 -10.88 -24.29 23.38
C LEU A 464 -11.39 -23.32 22.31
N LEU A 465 -12.05 -22.23 22.69
CA LEU A 465 -12.50 -21.17 21.78
C LEU A 465 -11.31 -20.48 21.11
N ILE A 466 -10.29 -20.11 21.89
CA ILE A 466 -9.04 -19.60 21.33
C ILE A 466 -8.43 -20.64 20.39
N GLY A 467 -8.35 -21.90 20.80
CA GLY A 467 -7.86 -23.01 19.96
C GLY A 467 -8.63 -23.18 18.66
N LEU A 468 -9.95 -23.03 18.68
CA LEU A 468 -10.80 -23.09 17.50
C LEU A 468 -10.52 -21.92 16.56
N ILE A 469 -10.45 -20.68 17.10
CA ILE A 469 -10.08 -19.49 16.32
C ILE A 469 -8.70 -19.67 15.67
N ILE A 470 -7.74 -20.26 16.40
CA ILE A 470 -6.42 -20.61 15.86
C ILE A 470 -6.57 -21.58 14.71
N VAL A 471 -7.21 -22.73 14.94
CA VAL A 471 -7.30 -23.81 13.96
C VAL A 471 -8.03 -23.33 12.71
N GLU A 472 -9.16 -22.65 12.85
CA GLU A 472 -9.91 -22.09 11.71
C GLU A 472 -9.09 -21.02 10.97
N GLY A 473 -8.49 -20.08 11.70
CA GLY A 473 -7.61 -19.07 11.11
C GLY A 473 -6.43 -19.69 10.37
N PHE A 474 -5.81 -20.73 10.94
CA PHE A 474 -4.69 -21.45 10.33
C PHE A 474 -5.11 -22.22 9.08
N LEU A 475 -6.15 -23.05 9.17
CA LEU A 475 -6.65 -23.84 8.05
C LEU A 475 -7.11 -22.94 6.91
N TRP A 476 -7.69 -21.79 7.23
CA TRP A 476 -8.09 -20.80 6.25
C TRP A 476 -6.89 -20.23 5.49
N TYR A 477 -5.90 -19.69 6.22
CA TYR A 477 -4.73 -19.09 5.59
C TYR A 477 -3.85 -20.12 4.85
N ALA A 478 -3.72 -21.34 5.38
CA ALA A 478 -2.94 -22.41 4.76
C ALA A 478 -3.49 -22.84 3.39
N ASN A 479 -4.81 -22.73 3.18
CA ASN A 479 -5.44 -23.08 1.90
C ASN A 479 -5.43 -21.93 0.87
N LEU A 480 -5.06 -20.71 1.26
CA LEU A 480 -5.21 -19.52 0.41
C LEU A 480 -3.91 -18.85 -0.01
N VAL A 481 -2.80 -19.05 0.74
CA VAL A 481 -1.54 -18.32 0.51
C VAL A 481 -0.38 -19.26 0.20
N PRO A 482 -0.07 -19.53 -1.08
CA PRO A 482 1.23 -20.07 -1.44
C PRO A 482 2.28 -18.93 -1.46
N PHE A 483 3.03 -18.74 -0.37
CA PHE A 483 4.22 -17.85 -0.34
C PHE A 483 5.48 -18.54 -0.93
N PRO A 484 6.48 -17.78 -1.41
CA PRO A 484 7.54 -18.14 -2.35
C PRO A 484 8.68 -18.94 -1.73
N ALA A 485 8.41 -19.91 -0.85
CA ALA A 485 9.50 -20.74 -0.35
C ALA A 485 10.01 -21.74 -1.41
N LYS A 486 9.20 -22.07 -2.43
CA LYS A 486 9.54 -23.16 -3.37
C LYS A 486 9.08 -22.99 -4.82
N ALA A 487 8.31 -21.95 -5.16
CA ALA A 487 8.01 -21.65 -6.56
C ALA A 487 9.20 -20.88 -7.16
N LYS A 488 10.12 -21.58 -7.82
CA LYS A 488 10.81 -20.95 -8.95
C LYS A 488 9.81 -21.03 -10.11
N PRO A 489 9.05 -19.96 -10.45
CA PRO A 489 8.21 -20.07 -11.62
C PRO A 489 9.14 -20.33 -12.81
N LYS A 490 8.82 -21.34 -13.62
CA LYS A 490 9.50 -21.60 -14.91
C LYS A 490 9.65 -20.31 -15.74
N GLU A 491 8.76 -19.33 -15.51
CA GLU A 491 8.77 -17.97 -16.04
C GLU A 491 10.05 -17.17 -15.74
N THR A 492 10.72 -17.37 -14.59
CA THR A 492 12.00 -16.72 -14.27
C THR A 492 13.15 -17.22 -15.14
N LEU A 493 13.09 -18.47 -15.61
CA LEU A 493 14.09 -19.05 -16.53
C LEU A 493 13.86 -18.54 -17.97
N TYR A 494 12.61 -18.47 -18.43
CA TYR A 494 12.29 -17.92 -19.76
C TYR A 494 12.56 -16.42 -19.85
N SER A 495 12.17 -15.65 -18.83
CA SER A 495 12.46 -14.21 -18.77
C SER A 495 13.97 -13.95 -18.76
N ARG A 496 14.75 -14.82 -18.11
CA ARG A 496 16.22 -14.72 -18.13
C ARG A 496 16.79 -14.99 -19.53
N ALA A 497 16.29 -15.99 -20.25
CA ALA A 497 16.72 -16.25 -21.62
C ALA A 497 16.41 -15.07 -22.58
N VAL A 498 15.22 -14.47 -22.45
CA VAL A 498 14.85 -13.24 -23.18
C VAL A 498 15.77 -12.08 -22.79
N ALA A 499 16.03 -11.88 -21.50
CA ALA A 499 16.91 -10.83 -21.01
C ALA A 499 18.36 -11.00 -21.51
N ASP A 500 18.89 -12.22 -21.49
CA ASP A 500 20.24 -12.53 -21.95
C ASP A 500 20.37 -12.36 -23.47
N SER A 501 19.33 -12.74 -24.23
CA SER A 501 19.24 -12.43 -25.66
C SER A 501 19.25 -10.92 -25.91
N LEU A 502 18.41 -10.15 -25.22
CA LEU A 502 18.38 -8.70 -25.37
C LEU A 502 19.74 -8.07 -25.01
N ARG A 503 20.40 -8.51 -23.94
CA ARG A 503 21.76 -8.03 -23.58
C ARG A 503 22.81 -8.33 -24.64
N SER A 504 22.68 -9.43 -25.38
CA SER A 504 23.59 -9.75 -26.48
C SER A 504 23.47 -8.79 -27.67
N LEU A 505 22.36 -8.04 -27.76
CA LEU A 505 22.11 -7.07 -28.80
C LEU A 505 22.75 -5.73 -28.41
N ASN A 506 23.96 -5.47 -28.89
CA ASN A 506 24.71 -4.24 -28.58
C ASN A 506 23.95 -2.96 -28.96
N GLY A 507 23.97 -1.93 -28.10
CA GLY A 507 23.49 -0.58 -28.43
C GLY A 507 22.78 0.13 -27.28
N SER A 508 22.48 1.42 -27.49
CA SER A 508 21.71 2.24 -26.54
C SER A 508 20.27 2.39 -27.00
N TRP A 509 19.50 1.34 -26.75
CA TRP A 509 18.12 1.18 -27.17
C TRP A 509 17.19 0.93 -25.98
N ARG A 510 15.88 0.83 -26.28
CA ARG A 510 14.85 0.34 -25.36
C ARG A 510 14.06 -0.82 -25.94
N VAL A 511 13.39 -1.50 -25.02
CA VAL A 511 12.45 -2.58 -25.30
C VAL A 511 11.02 -2.11 -25.03
N HIS A 512 10.12 -2.40 -25.94
CA HIS A 512 8.69 -2.35 -25.68
C HIS A 512 8.21 -3.75 -25.29
N ILE A 513 7.58 -3.87 -24.12
CA ILE A 513 6.98 -5.14 -23.68
C ILE A 513 5.49 -5.07 -24.00
N GLU A 514 5.05 -5.97 -24.88
CA GLU A 514 3.67 -6.14 -25.30
C GLU A 514 3.05 -7.34 -24.56
N ASN A 515 2.43 -7.04 -23.41
CA ASN A 515 1.68 -8.02 -22.59
C ASN A 515 0.17 -7.87 -22.84
N GLY A 516 -0.55 -8.95 -23.17
CA GLY A 516 -2.01 -8.94 -23.34
C GLY A 516 -2.79 -8.67 -22.04
N TRP A 517 -3.91 -7.92 -22.09
CA TRP A 517 -4.68 -7.52 -20.89
C TRP A 517 -5.23 -8.69 -20.07
N GLY A 518 -5.74 -9.72 -20.73
CA GLY A 518 -6.31 -10.89 -20.04
C GLY A 518 -5.24 -11.75 -19.40
N ILE A 519 -4.06 -11.84 -20.00
CA ILE A 519 -3.18 -12.99 -19.85
C ILE A 519 -2.24 -12.86 -18.66
N THR A 520 -1.88 -11.63 -18.30
CA THR A 520 -1.23 -11.35 -17.01
C THR A 520 -2.02 -11.92 -15.83
N PHE A 521 -3.35 -11.91 -15.86
CA PHE A 521 -4.13 -12.49 -14.76
C PHE A 521 -4.16 -14.03 -14.76
N PHE A 522 -3.96 -14.71 -15.90
CA PHE A 522 -4.22 -16.14 -16.06
C PHE A 522 -3.00 -17.07 -16.00
N GLY A 523 -1.81 -16.59 -15.62
CA GLY A 523 -0.65 -17.47 -15.34
C GLY A 523 -0.03 -18.16 -16.56
N LEU A 524 -0.13 -17.52 -17.74
CA LEU A 524 0.66 -17.92 -18.92
C LEU A 524 2.08 -17.32 -18.82
N PRO A 525 3.10 -17.91 -19.49
CA PRO A 525 4.48 -17.43 -19.46
C PRO A 525 4.62 -16.04 -20.08
N THR A 526 4.37 -15.02 -19.27
CA THR A 526 4.49 -13.61 -19.62
C THR A 526 5.80 -13.06 -19.11
N VAL A 527 6.25 -11.97 -19.74
CA VAL A 527 7.36 -11.19 -19.20
C VAL A 527 6.80 -10.39 -18.01
N PRO A 528 7.43 -10.44 -16.81
CA PRO A 528 6.91 -9.77 -15.63
C PRO A 528 6.80 -8.26 -15.84
N GLU A 529 5.79 -7.61 -15.24
CA GLU A 529 5.57 -6.17 -15.40
C GLU A 529 6.85 -5.36 -15.07
N LYS A 530 7.58 -5.77 -14.03
CA LYS A 530 8.87 -5.16 -13.62
C LYS A 530 10.11 -5.74 -14.31
N PHE A 531 9.98 -6.36 -15.48
CA PHE A 531 11.10 -6.98 -16.20
C PHE A 531 12.29 -6.03 -16.39
N GLY A 532 12.03 -4.79 -16.78
CA GLY A 532 13.10 -3.81 -17.00
C GLY A 532 13.92 -3.55 -15.74
N SER A 533 13.27 -3.31 -14.60
CA SER A 533 13.94 -3.12 -13.30
C SER A 533 14.68 -4.37 -12.81
N LEU A 534 14.09 -5.55 -13.03
CA LEU A 534 14.65 -6.83 -12.61
C LEU A 534 15.94 -7.19 -13.36
N PHE A 535 15.96 -6.95 -14.68
CA PHE A 535 17.08 -7.32 -15.55
C PHE A 535 17.93 -6.12 -16.00
N GLU A 536 17.64 -4.92 -15.52
CA GLU A 536 18.29 -3.67 -15.92
C GLU A 536 18.22 -3.42 -17.44
N ILE A 537 17.05 -3.71 -18.02
CA ILE A 537 16.77 -3.51 -19.44
C ILE A 537 15.86 -2.29 -19.57
N PRO A 538 16.27 -1.22 -20.29
CA PRO A 538 15.44 -0.05 -20.48
C PRO A 538 14.15 -0.38 -21.22
N VAL A 539 12.99 -0.21 -20.57
CA VAL A 539 11.68 -0.46 -21.21
C VAL A 539 10.81 0.80 -21.33
N THR A 540 9.92 0.78 -22.32
CA THR A 540 8.95 1.84 -22.58
C THR A 540 7.63 1.66 -21.81
N THR A 541 7.30 0.44 -21.39
CA THR A 541 6.07 0.13 -20.65
C THR A 541 6.37 -0.29 -19.22
N ASN A 542 5.42 -0.06 -18.31
CA ASN A 542 5.38 -0.71 -17.00
C ASN A 542 3.99 -0.54 -16.39
N TRP A 543 3.75 -1.15 -15.23
CA TRP A 543 2.65 -0.86 -14.33
C TRP A 543 3.14 0.04 -13.19
N GLU A 544 2.54 1.22 -13.00
CA GLU A 544 2.79 2.11 -11.86
C GLU A 544 1.54 2.86 -11.38
N PRO A 545 1.32 3.02 -10.06
CA PRO A 545 0.18 3.78 -9.54
C PRO A 545 0.27 5.28 -9.85
N LEU A 546 1.49 5.84 -9.92
CA LEU A 546 1.77 7.26 -10.10
C LEU A 546 2.59 7.49 -11.38
N THR A 547 2.02 7.09 -12.52
CA THR A 547 2.63 7.35 -13.84
C THR A 547 2.69 8.83 -14.15
N LEU A 548 3.81 9.29 -14.69
CA LEU A 548 4.00 10.67 -15.13
C LEU A 548 2.94 11.07 -16.18
N ARG A 549 2.25 12.18 -15.94
CA ARG A 549 1.18 12.68 -16.80
C ARG A 549 1.63 12.90 -18.24
N LEU A 550 2.77 13.57 -18.42
CA LEU A 550 3.31 13.87 -19.76
C LEU A 550 3.59 12.59 -20.56
N TYR A 551 4.10 11.55 -19.89
CA TYR A 551 4.34 10.27 -20.55
C TYR A 551 3.04 9.57 -20.91
N GLN A 552 2.06 9.58 -20.01
CA GLN A 552 0.75 8.99 -20.26
C GLN A 552 0.00 9.71 -21.40
N GLU A 553 0.02 11.05 -21.42
CA GLU A 553 -0.52 11.87 -22.51
C GLU A 553 0.15 11.52 -23.84
N TYR A 554 1.48 11.43 -23.87
CA TYR A 554 2.24 10.99 -25.05
C TYR A 554 1.80 9.62 -25.56
N CYS A 555 1.74 8.61 -24.69
CA CYS A 555 1.29 7.26 -25.04
C CYS A 555 -0.16 7.25 -25.53
N ASN A 556 -1.03 8.07 -24.93
CA ASN A 556 -2.43 8.17 -25.34
C ASN A 556 -2.58 8.69 -26.77
N HIS A 557 -1.79 9.71 -27.15
CA HIS A 557 -1.75 10.23 -28.51
C HIS A 557 -1.05 9.29 -29.48
N LEU A 558 -0.02 8.56 -29.04
CA LEU A 558 0.66 7.53 -29.83
C LEU A 558 -0.33 6.45 -30.28
N THR A 559 -1.16 5.94 -29.37
CA THR A 559 -2.09 4.83 -29.66
C THR A 559 -3.52 5.25 -30.01
N GLY A 560 -3.86 6.54 -29.85
CA GLY A 560 -5.23 7.04 -29.99
C GLY A 560 -6.23 6.50 -28.94
N ARG A 561 -5.76 6.15 -27.74
CA ARG A 561 -6.58 5.55 -26.66
C ARG A 561 -6.17 6.09 -25.30
N GLN A 562 -7.11 6.17 -24.38
CA GLN A 562 -6.83 6.45 -22.97
C GLN A 562 -6.25 5.20 -22.29
N TRP A 563 -4.98 5.31 -21.89
CA TRP A 563 -4.25 4.35 -21.08
C TRP A 563 -4.10 4.85 -19.66
N TYR A 564 -3.80 3.93 -18.74
CA TYR A 564 -3.55 4.21 -17.33
C TYR A 564 -2.37 3.38 -16.83
N TYR A 565 -1.76 3.81 -15.73
CA TYR A 565 -0.70 3.10 -15.03
C TYR A 565 0.60 2.89 -15.82
N GLY A 566 0.86 3.68 -16.87
CA GLY A 566 2.10 3.59 -17.66
C GLY A 566 2.16 2.40 -18.61
N ARG A 567 1.05 1.67 -18.73
CA ARG A 567 0.88 0.55 -19.66
C ARG A 567 0.21 1.04 -20.92
N PHE A 568 0.75 0.71 -22.09
CA PHE A 568 0.08 0.89 -23.37
C PHE A 568 0.41 -0.29 -24.29
N GLN A 569 -0.46 -0.52 -25.26
CA GLN A 569 -0.33 -1.62 -26.22
C GLN A 569 -0.38 -1.06 -27.63
N LEU A 570 0.44 -1.65 -28.50
CA LEU A 570 0.41 -1.42 -29.94
C LEU A 570 -0.57 -2.39 -30.61
N ALA A 571 -0.85 -3.52 -29.96
CA ALA A 571 -1.72 -4.58 -30.46
C ALA A 571 -3.15 -4.11 -30.82
N GLY A 572 -3.59 -4.46 -32.03
CA GLY A 572 -5.01 -4.46 -32.39
C GLY A 572 -5.56 -3.21 -33.09
N ARG A 573 -4.78 -2.12 -33.26
CA ARG A 573 -5.18 -0.89 -33.98
C ARG A 573 -3.99 -0.13 -34.58
N PRO A 574 -4.21 0.77 -35.57
CA PRO A 574 -3.17 1.68 -36.04
C PRO A 574 -2.65 2.59 -34.91
N PHE A 575 -1.35 2.83 -34.87
CA PHE A 575 -0.68 3.77 -33.96
C PHE A 575 0.27 4.69 -34.75
N ASN A 576 0.73 5.77 -34.13
CA ASN A 576 1.69 6.69 -34.77
C ASN A 576 3.12 6.14 -34.66
N GLU A 577 3.65 5.60 -35.77
CA GLU A 577 5.01 5.03 -35.86
C GLU A 577 6.10 6.07 -35.55
N ASN A 578 5.97 7.32 -35.99
CA ASN A 578 6.96 8.37 -35.69
C ASN A 578 7.08 8.58 -34.17
N MET A 579 5.95 8.67 -33.47
CA MET A 579 5.94 8.78 -32.01
C MET A 579 6.50 7.53 -31.34
N PHE A 580 6.24 6.34 -31.88
CA PHE A 580 6.81 5.11 -31.34
C PHE A 580 8.33 5.04 -31.52
N ASN A 581 8.84 5.44 -32.69
CA ASN A 581 10.27 5.48 -33.01
C ASN A 581 11.04 6.42 -32.06
N MET A 582 10.43 7.54 -31.66
CA MET A 582 11.01 8.50 -30.70
C MET A 582 11.15 7.98 -29.28
N LEU A 583 10.49 6.86 -28.91
CA LEU A 583 10.71 6.20 -27.61
C LEU A 583 12.04 5.42 -27.55
N ALA A 584 12.78 5.38 -28.66
CA ALA A 584 13.96 4.54 -28.86
C ALA A 584 13.68 3.04 -28.65
N ALA A 585 12.43 2.61 -28.92
CA ALA A 585 11.98 1.22 -28.81
C ALA A 585 12.49 0.40 -30.00
N ARG A 586 13.78 0.03 -29.99
CA ARG A 586 14.41 -0.80 -31.02
C ARG A 586 13.89 -2.22 -31.00
N TYR A 587 13.60 -2.77 -29.82
CA TYR A 587 13.12 -4.14 -29.68
C TYR A 587 11.71 -4.17 -29.11
N ILE A 588 10.92 -5.13 -29.58
CA ILE A 588 9.57 -5.41 -29.08
C ILE A 588 9.53 -6.86 -28.65
N VAL A 589 9.16 -7.08 -27.39
CA VAL A 589 8.95 -8.42 -26.84
C VAL A 589 7.45 -8.66 -26.76
N PHE A 590 6.96 -9.63 -27.53
CA PHE A 590 5.60 -10.14 -27.41
C PHE A 590 5.61 -11.35 -26.50
N SER A 591 4.75 -11.38 -25.49
CA SER A 591 4.58 -12.56 -24.63
C SER A 591 3.13 -13.06 -24.66
N ASP A 592 2.73 -13.69 -25.76
CA ASP A 592 1.44 -14.38 -25.94
C ASP A 592 1.34 -15.10 -27.32
N ALA A 593 0.34 -15.98 -27.47
CA ALA A 593 -0.31 -16.37 -28.72
C ALA A 593 -0.85 -15.17 -29.54
N GLY A 594 -0.96 -13.97 -28.95
CA GLY A 594 -1.12 -12.69 -29.66
C GLY A 594 0.00 -12.39 -30.67
N ALA A 595 1.14 -13.09 -30.58
CA ALA A 595 2.12 -13.14 -31.68
C ALA A 595 1.44 -13.50 -33.01
N ASP A 596 0.46 -14.39 -33.02
CA ASP A 596 -0.23 -14.84 -34.25
C ASP A 596 -1.31 -13.86 -34.74
N TRP A 597 -1.78 -12.93 -33.90
CA TRP A 597 -2.78 -11.91 -34.25
C TRP A 597 -2.15 -10.59 -34.72
N ILE A 598 -0.95 -10.27 -34.24
CA ILE A 598 -0.25 -9.01 -34.54
C ILE A 598 0.84 -9.23 -35.60
N ALA A 599 1.53 -10.38 -35.60
CA ALA A 599 2.51 -10.68 -36.64
C ALA A 599 1.95 -10.57 -38.06
N PRO A 600 0.66 -10.91 -38.35
CA PRO A 600 0.09 -10.66 -39.66
C PRO A 600 0.01 -9.17 -39.99
N ARG A 601 -0.48 -8.28 -39.11
CA ARG A 601 -0.55 -6.83 -39.41
C ARG A 601 0.82 -6.16 -39.49
N LEU A 602 1.75 -6.54 -38.61
CA LEU A 602 3.16 -6.21 -38.74
C LEU A 602 3.84 -6.92 -39.92
N ARG A 603 3.13 -7.73 -40.74
CA ARG A 603 3.62 -8.32 -41.99
C ARG A 603 2.84 -7.85 -43.24
N THR A 604 1.55 -7.48 -43.13
CA THR A 604 0.62 -7.39 -44.27
C THR A 604 0.27 -5.98 -44.73
N GLU A 605 0.46 -4.92 -43.93
CA GLU A 605 0.09 -3.55 -44.36
C GLU A 605 1.30 -2.68 -44.77
N ARG A 606 2.52 -3.07 -44.37
CA ARG A 606 3.84 -2.55 -44.82
C ARG A 606 5.02 -3.38 -44.24
N GLY A 607 4.71 -4.59 -43.76
CA GLY A 607 5.23 -5.06 -42.48
C GLY A 607 6.59 -5.78 -42.46
N SER A 608 7.08 -6.32 -43.58
CA SER A 608 8.35 -7.07 -43.54
C SER A 608 9.61 -6.20 -43.42
N GLU A 609 9.55 -4.90 -43.75
CA GLU A 609 10.73 -4.02 -43.75
C GLU A 609 10.92 -3.23 -42.44
N HIS A 610 9.83 -2.88 -41.75
CA HIS A 610 9.88 -2.05 -40.52
C HIS A 610 10.14 -2.89 -39.26
N TYR A 611 9.64 -4.13 -39.22
CA TYR A 611 9.76 -5.01 -38.05
C TYR A 611 10.29 -6.39 -38.44
N ARG A 612 11.47 -6.74 -37.93
CA ARG A 612 12.15 -8.00 -38.24
C ARG A 612 12.15 -8.93 -37.03
N LEU A 613 11.72 -10.17 -37.20
CA LEU A 613 11.86 -11.18 -36.14
C LEU A 613 13.35 -11.46 -35.90
N VAL A 614 13.80 -11.28 -34.66
CA VAL A 614 15.20 -11.53 -34.23
C VAL A 614 15.32 -12.88 -33.55
N GLN A 615 14.40 -13.19 -32.64
CA GLN A 615 14.44 -14.44 -31.87
C GLN A 615 13.05 -14.94 -31.50
N ASP A 616 12.87 -16.25 -31.52
CA ASP A 616 11.63 -16.95 -31.20
C ASP A 616 11.87 -17.95 -30.05
N PHE A 617 11.19 -17.73 -28.94
CA PHE A 617 11.18 -18.60 -27.76
C PHE A 617 9.84 -19.33 -27.60
N GLY A 618 9.06 -19.47 -28.68
CA GLY A 618 7.71 -20.03 -28.68
C GLY A 618 6.67 -18.99 -28.27
N ALA A 619 6.25 -19.01 -26.99
CA ALA A 619 5.26 -18.08 -26.46
C ALA A 619 5.78 -16.64 -26.34
N GLN A 620 7.09 -16.43 -26.48
CA GLN A 620 7.75 -15.13 -26.42
C GLN A 620 8.58 -14.91 -27.68
N LYS A 621 8.44 -13.75 -28.32
CA LYS A 621 9.16 -13.40 -29.55
C LYS A 621 9.73 -12.00 -29.48
N ILE A 622 10.94 -11.84 -29.99
CA ILE A 622 11.65 -10.56 -30.06
C ILE A 622 11.66 -10.08 -31.51
N TYR A 623 11.09 -8.90 -31.74
CA TYR A 623 11.15 -8.20 -33.01
C TYR A 623 12.03 -6.96 -32.89
N GLU A 624 12.74 -6.63 -33.96
CA GLU A 624 13.49 -5.39 -34.12
C GLU A 624 12.67 -4.40 -34.97
N ASN A 625 12.45 -3.21 -34.42
CA ASN A 625 12.01 -2.02 -35.16
C ASN A 625 13.20 -1.38 -35.85
N THR A 626 13.30 -1.52 -37.18
CA THR A 626 14.43 -1.03 -37.97
C THR A 626 14.48 0.51 -38.05
N HIS A 627 13.38 1.19 -37.73
CA HIS A 627 13.21 2.64 -37.81
C HIS A 627 13.25 3.34 -36.44
N ALA A 628 13.49 2.60 -35.34
CA ALA A 628 13.61 3.21 -34.03
C ALA A 628 14.77 4.23 -34.01
N LEU A 629 14.51 5.40 -33.43
CA LEU A 629 15.52 6.42 -33.18
C LEU A 629 16.51 5.94 -32.11
N ASN A 630 17.66 6.60 -32.05
CA ASN A 630 18.60 6.43 -30.95
C ASN A 630 17.98 6.98 -29.65
N ARG A 631 18.49 6.54 -28.49
CA ARG A 631 18.06 7.09 -27.20
C ARG A 631 18.52 8.55 -27.01
N VAL A 632 19.62 8.95 -27.63
CA VAL A 632 20.11 10.34 -27.75
C VAL A 632 20.01 10.74 -29.21
N ASN A 633 19.46 11.91 -29.47
CA ASN A 633 19.30 12.48 -30.79
C ASN A 633 19.73 13.95 -30.78
N PHE A 634 20.07 14.46 -31.95
CA PHE A 634 20.36 15.88 -32.18
C PHE A 634 19.41 16.42 -33.22
N ALA A 635 18.86 17.60 -32.98
CA ALA A 635 18.01 18.31 -33.94
C ALA A 635 18.52 19.72 -34.16
N SER A 636 18.75 20.06 -35.42
CA SER A 636 19.18 21.40 -35.86
C SER A 636 18.00 22.37 -36.02
N HIS A 637 16.76 21.86 -36.02
CA HIS A 637 15.55 22.66 -36.13
C HIS A 637 14.61 22.42 -34.94
N TRP A 638 13.93 23.48 -34.51
CA TRP A 638 12.86 23.38 -33.52
C TRP A 638 11.70 24.31 -33.81
N GLU A 639 10.51 23.83 -33.46
CA GLU A 639 9.24 24.54 -33.60
C GLU A 639 8.64 24.74 -32.21
N ILE A 640 8.07 25.91 -31.95
CA ILE A 640 7.49 26.28 -30.66
C ILE A 640 5.97 26.36 -30.80
N PHE A 641 5.24 25.70 -29.88
CA PHE A 641 3.79 25.65 -29.87
C PHE A 641 3.20 26.24 -28.58
N GLU A 642 2.08 26.94 -28.72
CA GLU A 642 1.33 27.52 -27.60
C GLU A 642 0.82 26.43 -26.62
N ASN A 643 0.43 25.26 -27.13
CA ASN A 643 -0.16 24.19 -26.32
C ASN A 643 0.18 22.77 -26.83
N SER A 644 -0.05 21.77 -25.98
CA SER A 644 0.24 20.37 -26.29
C SER A 644 -0.57 19.80 -27.45
N GLU A 645 -1.82 20.25 -27.66
CA GLU A 645 -2.66 19.70 -28.75
C GLU A 645 -2.15 20.12 -30.13
N ALA A 646 -1.74 21.39 -30.28
CA ALA A 646 -1.13 21.87 -31.51
C ALA A 646 0.18 21.12 -31.81
N LEU A 647 0.99 20.86 -30.78
CA LEU A 647 2.20 20.05 -30.86
C LEU A 647 1.89 18.60 -31.29
N PHE A 648 0.89 17.94 -30.69
CA PHE A 648 0.51 16.59 -31.08
C PHE A 648 -0.10 16.53 -32.49
N ARG A 649 -0.79 17.59 -32.95
CA ARG A 649 -1.25 17.70 -34.33
C ARG A 649 -0.05 17.71 -35.28
N ARG A 650 0.98 18.52 -34.99
CA ARG A 650 2.23 18.55 -35.77
C ARG A 650 2.91 17.17 -35.81
N MET A 651 2.99 16.46 -34.69
CA MET A 651 3.59 15.10 -34.64
C MET A 651 2.86 14.05 -35.49
N ARG A 652 1.59 14.29 -35.84
CA ARG A 652 0.79 13.37 -36.68
C ARG A 652 0.93 13.66 -38.17
N GLU A 653 1.53 14.79 -38.54
CA GLU A 653 1.72 15.14 -39.95
C GLU A 653 2.82 14.30 -40.58
N GLN A 654 2.60 13.85 -41.81
CA GLN A 654 3.59 13.06 -42.56
C GLN A 654 4.89 13.83 -42.82
N ALA A 655 4.81 15.17 -42.85
CA ALA A 655 5.97 16.06 -43.04
C ALA A 655 6.80 16.28 -41.75
N PHE A 656 6.37 15.75 -40.60
CA PHE A 656 7.17 15.83 -39.37
C PHE A 656 8.26 14.75 -39.38
N ASP A 657 9.51 15.21 -39.38
CA ASP A 657 10.69 14.35 -39.25
C ASP A 657 11.35 14.53 -37.86
N PRO A 658 11.21 13.53 -36.97
CA PRO A 658 11.77 13.61 -35.61
C PRO A 658 13.30 13.45 -35.56
N THR A 659 13.97 13.13 -36.68
CA THR A 659 15.44 13.06 -36.75
C THR A 659 16.08 14.44 -36.88
N THR A 660 15.35 15.42 -37.43
CA THR A 660 15.87 16.78 -37.73
C THR A 660 15.14 17.87 -36.95
N THR A 661 13.90 17.61 -36.51
CA THR A 661 13.02 18.61 -35.88
C THR A 661 12.59 18.19 -34.48
N VAL A 662 12.67 19.13 -33.53
CA VAL A 662 12.14 18.97 -32.16
C VAL A 662 11.03 19.96 -31.89
N LEU A 663 9.96 19.52 -31.24
CA LEU A 663 8.83 20.37 -30.90
C LEU A 663 8.88 20.80 -29.43
N LEU A 664 8.73 22.09 -29.16
CA LEU A 664 8.75 22.72 -27.84
C LEU A 664 7.37 23.31 -27.51
N THR A 665 7.11 23.57 -26.22
CA THR A 665 5.88 24.26 -25.79
C THR A 665 6.20 25.54 -25.03
N GLU A 666 5.41 26.59 -25.24
CA GLU A 666 5.74 27.95 -24.77
C GLU A 666 5.79 28.12 -23.24
N ALA A 667 5.13 27.25 -22.48
CA ALA A 667 4.83 27.45 -21.07
C ALA A 667 6.06 27.55 -20.11
N ARG A 668 7.31 27.52 -20.58
CA ARG A 668 8.55 27.68 -19.76
C ARG A 668 9.65 28.52 -20.43
N HIS A 669 9.26 29.56 -21.17
CA HIS A 669 10.11 30.37 -22.07
C HIS A 669 11.11 31.35 -21.43
N GLU A 670 11.72 31.07 -20.27
CA GLU A 670 12.78 31.96 -19.76
C GLU A 670 14.18 31.62 -20.33
N SER A 671 14.33 30.53 -21.09
CA SER A 671 15.65 30.09 -21.56
C SER A 671 15.68 29.31 -22.88
N ALA A 672 14.57 29.27 -23.61
CA ALA A 672 14.58 28.61 -24.91
C ALA A 672 15.44 29.43 -25.89
N PRO A 673 16.28 28.78 -26.71
CA PRO A 673 17.04 29.47 -27.74
C PRO A 673 16.06 30.20 -28.69
N PRO A 674 16.44 31.37 -29.23
CA PRO A 674 15.60 32.13 -30.15
C PRO A 674 15.15 31.24 -31.31
N PRO A 675 13.90 31.39 -31.82
CA PRO A 675 13.40 30.55 -32.90
C PRO A 675 14.36 30.57 -34.09
N SER A 676 14.86 29.39 -34.47
CA SER A 676 15.69 29.24 -35.66
C SER A 676 14.80 29.40 -36.90
N THR A 677 15.23 30.19 -37.89
CA THR A 677 14.61 30.13 -39.22
C THR A 677 14.80 28.71 -39.80
N PRO A 678 13.76 28.11 -40.40
CA PRO A 678 13.89 26.79 -41.02
C PRO A 678 14.94 26.87 -42.13
N HIS A 679 16.08 26.23 -41.91
CA HIS A 679 17.09 26.06 -42.94
C HIS A 679 16.94 24.66 -43.53
N ALA A 680 16.68 24.57 -44.83
CA ALA A 680 16.81 23.32 -45.55
C ALA A 680 18.30 22.95 -45.61
N GLY A 681 18.71 21.81 -45.05
CA GLY A 681 20.06 21.29 -45.30
C GLY A 681 20.63 20.30 -44.29
N THR A 682 20.68 19.06 -44.77
CA THR A 682 21.55 17.91 -44.44
C THR A 682 21.51 17.32 -43.02
N PRO A 683 21.23 16.00 -42.87
CA PRO A 683 21.53 15.28 -41.63
C PRO A 683 23.04 15.37 -41.38
N ILE A 684 23.44 15.72 -40.16
CA ILE A 684 24.85 15.76 -39.78
C ILE A 684 25.20 14.39 -39.20
N ASP A 685 26.11 13.69 -39.89
CA ASP A 685 26.86 12.55 -39.37
C ASP A 685 27.75 13.01 -38.20
N GLY A 686 27.75 12.27 -37.09
CA GLY A 686 28.78 12.43 -36.05
C GLY A 686 28.33 12.58 -34.60
N VAL A 687 27.07 12.31 -34.24
CA VAL A 687 26.73 12.07 -32.83
C VAL A 687 27.20 10.67 -32.47
N THR A 688 28.37 10.54 -31.82
CA THR A 688 28.81 9.28 -31.22
C THR A 688 28.50 9.33 -29.73
N PRO A 689 27.35 8.82 -29.28
CA PRO A 689 27.01 8.90 -27.88
C PRO A 689 27.81 7.85 -27.09
N LEU A 690 28.78 8.30 -26.29
CA LEU A 690 29.36 7.50 -25.21
C LEU A 690 28.41 7.55 -24.01
N PHE A 691 27.69 6.46 -23.79
CA PHE A 691 26.66 6.36 -22.76
C PHE A 691 27.18 5.72 -21.47
N HIS A 692 27.12 6.48 -20.36
CA HIS A 692 27.24 5.96 -19.00
C HIS A 692 26.00 6.36 -18.18
N ALA A 693 24.89 5.63 -18.33
CA ALA A 693 23.58 5.96 -17.72
C ALA A 693 23.39 5.40 -16.29
N ASP A 694 24.48 5.10 -15.58
CA ASP A 694 24.51 4.09 -14.52
C ASP A 694 23.96 4.56 -13.15
N ARG A 695 23.68 5.86 -12.92
CA ARG A 695 23.47 6.40 -11.55
C ARG A 695 22.49 7.58 -11.41
N GLY A 696 21.50 7.71 -12.29
CA GLY A 696 20.79 8.99 -12.42
C GLY A 696 21.72 10.12 -12.89
N ASN A 697 22.86 9.74 -13.45
CA ASN A 697 23.74 10.59 -14.22
C ASN A 697 23.74 10.04 -15.65
N ILE A 698 23.78 10.94 -16.62
CA ILE A 698 23.91 10.62 -18.04
C ILE A 698 24.97 11.57 -18.57
N GLU A 699 26.00 11.00 -19.17
CA GLU A 699 27.04 11.74 -19.88
C GLU A 699 26.86 11.51 -21.38
N ILE A 700 27.00 12.56 -22.16
CA ILE A 700 26.83 12.57 -23.61
C ILE A 700 27.93 13.46 -24.17
N GLU A 701 28.70 12.94 -25.10
CA GLU A 701 29.60 13.74 -25.94
C GLU A 701 28.92 14.00 -27.28
N VAL A 702 28.98 15.25 -27.74
CA VAL A 702 28.40 15.66 -29.02
C VAL A 702 29.37 16.57 -29.76
N GLU A 703 29.50 16.36 -31.06
CA GLU A 703 30.14 17.29 -31.99
C GLU A 703 29.06 17.88 -32.88
N ALA A 704 28.64 19.10 -32.56
CA ALA A 704 27.55 19.79 -33.24
C ALA A 704 28.13 20.67 -34.36
N ALA A 705 27.84 20.35 -35.62
CA ALA A 705 28.32 21.17 -36.76
C ALA A 705 27.54 22.50 -36.91
N LYS A 706 26.43 22.67 -36.19
CA LYS A 706 25.61 23.89 -36.10
C LYS A 706 24.95 23.94 -34.71
N PRO A 707 24.47 25.10 -34.25
CA PRO A 707 23.68 25.17 -33.03
C PRO A 707 22.41 24.30 -33.14
N GLY A 708 22.04 23.63 -32.05
CA GLY A 708 20.93 22.69 -32.05
C GLY A 708 20.56 22.16 -30.67
N ILE A 709 19.59 21.27 -30.64
CA ILE A 709 19.08 20.63 -29.41
C ILE A 709 19.52 19.18 -29.38
N VAL A 710 20.32 18.82 -28.38
CA VAL A 710 20.56 17.44 -27.99
C VAL A 710 19.40 17.02 -27.09
N TRP A 711 18.68 15.98 -27.46
CA TRP A 711 17.57 15.45 -26.67
C TRP A 711 17.68 13.94 -26.46
N ILE A 712 17.09 13.49 -25.36
CA ILE A 712 17.07 12.07 -25.00
C ILE A 712 15.64 11.60 -24.79
N SER A 713 15.34 10.38 -25.23
CA SER A 713 14.02 9.75 -25.10
C SER A 713 13.64 9.39 -23.65
N ASP A 714 14.29 9.98 -22.65
CA ASP A 714 13.93 9.84 -21.24
C ASP A 714 12.90 10.88 -20.83
N CYS A 715 11.99 10.48 -19.94
CA CYS A 715 10.94 11.33 -19.42
C CYS A 715 11.48 12.63 -18.80
N TYR A 716 10.82 13.72 -19.15
CA TYR A 716 10.98 15.01 -18.48
C TYR A 716 10.43 14.92 -17.06
N TYR A 717 11.25 15.27 -16.07
CA TYR A 717 10.84 15.34 -14.68
C TYR A 717 11.65 16.44 -13.94
N PRO A 718 11.04 17.22 -13.03
CA PRO A 718 11.77 18.20 -12.22
C PRO A 718 12.86 17.55 -11.35
N GLY A 719 13.97 18.26 -11.12
CA GLY A 719 15.09 17.77 -10.32
C GLY A 719 16.28 17.26 -11.13
N TRP A 720 16.15 17.10 -12.45
CA TRP A 720 17.30 16.95 -13.33
C TRP A 720 18.01 18.30 -13.51
N LYS A 721 19.33 18.29 -13.32
CA LYS A 721 20.23 19.39 -13.67
C LYS A 721 21.04 19.00 -14.91
N VAL A 722 21.20 19.94 -15.84
CA VAL A 722 21.95 19.70 -17.07
C VAL A 722 23.14 20.65 -17.09
N TYR A 723 24.31 20.12 -17.45
CA TYR A 723 25.54 20.87 -17.56
C TYR A 723 26.10 20.67 -18.97
N VAL A 724 26.52 21.76 -19.62
CA VAL A 724 27.24 21.75 -20.90
C VAL A 724 28.63 22.32 -20.60
N ASP A 725 29.67 21.52 -20.82
CA ASP A 725 31.07 21.85 -20.52
C ASP A 725 31.28 22.33 -19.07
N GLY A 726 30.57 21.68 -18.14
CA GLY A 726 30.61 21.98 -16.71
C GLY A 726 29.72 23.16 -16.27
N ILE A 727 29.11 23.90 -17.19
CA ILE A 727 28.23 25.04 -16.89
C ILE A 727 26.78 24.58 -16.86
N GLU A 728 26.05 24.86 -15.77
CA GLU A 728 24.63 24.52 -15.66
C GLU A 728 23.82 25.26 -16.73
N LYS A 729 23.05 24.52 -17.52
CA LYS A 729 22.18 25.01 -18.59
C LYS A 729 20.73 24.59 -18.32
N PRO A 730 19.74 25.38 -18.74
CA PRO A 730 18.33 25.05 -18.59
C PRO A 730 17.94 23.77 -19.34
N MET A 731 17.23 22.87 -18.67
CA MET A 731 16.67 21.66 -19.26
C MET A 731 15.40 21.99 -20.06
N LEU A 732 15.40 21.63 -21.34
CA LEU A 732 14.27 21.80 -22.25
C LEU A 732 13.32 20.60 -22.16
N ARG A 733 12.02 20.88 -22.20
CA ARG A 733 10.98 19.86 -22.43
C ARG A 733 10.76 19.74 -23.93
N VAL A 734 11.16 18.60 -24.49
CA VAL A 734 11.15 18.35 -25.92
C VAL A 734 10.12 17.29 -26.27
N ASN A 735 9.47 17.44 -27.41
CA ASN A 735 8.54 16.45 -27.94
C ASN A 735 7.49 16.01 -26.90
N HIS A 736 6.96 16.99 -26.17
CA HIS A 736 6.01 16.87 -25.06
C HIS A 736 6.53 16.15 -23.80
N ALA A 737 7.04 14.93 -23.89
CA ALA A 737 7.36 14.08 -22.74
C ALA A 737 8.85 13.92 -22.44
N PHE A 738 9.75 14.34 -23.34
CA PHE A 738 11.18 14.05 -23.24
C PHE A 738 11.98 15.28 -22.77
N ARG A 739 13.28 15.08 -22.50
CA ARG A 739 14.19 16.15 -22.06
C ARG A 739 15.35 16.38 -23.04
N GLY A 740 15.80 17.63 -23.14
CA GLY A 740 16.93 18.01 -23.97
C GLY A 740 17.62 19.28 -23.49
N VAL A 741 18.65 19.71 -24.21
CA VAL A 741 19.45 20.90 -23.94
C VAL A 741 19.95 21.49 -25.25
N TYR A 742 20.01 22.82 -25.29
CA TYR A 742 20.61 23.54 -26.41
C TYR A 742 22.13 23.55 -26.30
N VAL A 743 22.80 23.32 -27.43
CA VAL A 743 24.26 23.43 -27.58
C VAL A 743 24.57 24.32 -28.78
N GLU A 744 25.70 25.02 -28.68
CA GLU A 744 26.25 25.81 -29.78
C GLU A 744 26.96 24.89 -30.79
N GLU A 745 27.49 25.48 -31.85
CA GLU A 745 28.41 24.77 -32.75
C GLU A 745 29.72 24.43 -32.01
N GLY A 746 30.17 23.20 -32.15
CA GLY A 746 31.43 22.71 -31.58
C GLY A 746 31.31 21.38 -30.84
N LYS A 747 32.39 21.00 -30.16
CA LYS A 747 32.46 19.82 -29.29
C LYS A 747 32.00 20.18 -27.89
N HIS A 748 31.04 19.42 -27.38
CA HIS A 748 30.45 19.65 -26.06
C HIS A 748 30.35 18.36 -25.25
N GLY A 749 30.69 18.45 -23.98
CA GLY A 749 30.41 17.44 -22.96
C GLY A 749 29.15 17.80 -22.19
N ILE A 750 28.11 16.98 -22.31
CA ILE A 750 26.83 17.18 -21.64
C ILE A 750 26.71 16.19 -20.48
N ARG A 751 26.45 16.70 -19.28
CA ARG A 751 26.15 15.89 -18.10
C ARG A 751 24.75 16.22 -17.58
N MET A 752 23.88 15.23 -17.52
CA MET A 752 22.57 15.34 -16.88
C MET A 752 22.59 14.57 -15.56
N ALA A 753 22.24 15.21 -14.45
CA ALA A 753 22.27 14.60 -13.11
C ALA A 753 20.93 14.79 -12.39
N TYR A 754 20.35 13.72 -11.87
CA TYR A 754 19.12 13.75 -11.10
C TYR A 754 19.40 14.09 -9.64
N GLN A 755 19.10 15.34 -9.26
CA GLN A 755 19.32 15.91 -7.93
C GLN A 755 18.03 16.57 -7.42
N PRO A 756 17.02 15.77 -7.01
CA PRO A 756 15.71 16.29 -6.63
C PRO A 756 15.79 17.21 -5.40
N THR A 757 15.36 18.46 -5.58
CA THR A 757 15.25 19.43 -4.47
C THR A 757 14.23 18.96 -3.44
N SER A 758 13.14 18.31 -3.89
CA SER A 758 12.12 17.71 -3.02
C SER A 758 12.72 16.70 -2.03
N PHE A 759 13.60 15.81 -2.50
CA PHE A 759 14.32 14.87 -1.63
C PHE A 759 15.26 15.59 -0.66
N THR A 760 16.00 16.59 -1.12
CA THR A 760 16.96 17.32 -0.29
C THR A 760 16.27 18.08 0.85
N VAL A 761 15.17 18.79 0.56
CA VAL A 761 14.35 19.47 1.58
C VAL A 761 13.74 18.45 2.54
N GLY A 762 13.23 17.33 2.00
CA GLY A 762 12.73 16.22 2.79
C GLY A 762 13.78 15.65 3.74
N LEU A 763 15.02 15.48 3.29
CA LEU A 763 16.15 14.96 4.08
C LEU A 763 16.50 15.88 5.25
N VAL A 764 16.58 17.20 5.00
CA VAL A 764 16.79 18.20 6.05
C VAL A 764 15.68 18.15 7.09
N GLY A 765 14.41 18.10 6.64
CA GLY A 765 13.25 17.91 7.52
C GLY A 765 13.33 16.63 8.35
N GLY A 766 13.71 15.52 7.71
CA GLY A 766 13.95 14.22 8.34
C GLY A 766 14.98 14.28 9.45
N ALA A 767 16.12 14.95 9.21
CA ALA A 767 17.17 15.13 10.19
C ALA A 767 16.66 15.90 11.43
N PHE A 768 15.90 16.98 11.24
CA PHE A 768 15.25 17.69 12.34
C PHE A 768 14.21 16.82 13.07
N GLY A 769 13.44 16.02 12.34
CA GLY A 769 12.49 15.06 12.91
C GLY A 769 13.16 14.05 13.83
N VAL A 770 14.28 13.46 13.39
CA VAL A 770 15.08 12.53 14.21
C VAL A 770 15.62 13.24 15.45
N LEU A 771 16.20 14.43 15.29
CA LEU A 771 16.71 15.22 16.40
C LEU A 771 15.62 15.51 17.45
N PHE A 772 14.45 15.95 17.02
CA PHE A 772 13.33 16.22 17.92
C PHE A 772 12.82 14.96 18.61
N ALA A 773 12.68 13.84 17.88
CA ALA A 773 12.30 12.57 18.48
C ALA A 773 13.29 12.12 19.57
N VAL A 774 14.60 12.22 19.32
CA VAL A 774 15.65 11.89 20.29
C VAL A 774 15.60 12.80 21.51
N ILE A 775 15.48 14.11 21.33
CA ILE A 775 15.35 15.08 22.44
C ILE A 775 14.13 14.74 23.31
N GLN A 776 12.99 14.42 22.67
CA GLN A 776 11.75 14.04 23.36
C GLN A 776 11.87 12.70 24.11
N LEU A 777 12.67 11.76 23.60
CA LEU A 777 12.93 10.46 24.24
C LEU A 777 13.86 10.57 25.45
N VAL A 778 14.90 11.39 25.36
CA VAL A 778 15.98 11.47 26.38
C VAL A 778 15.65 12.42 27.52
N ARG A 779 14.89 13.50 27.28
CA ARG A 779 14.57 14.48 28.35
C ARG A 779 13.68 13.85 29.43
N PRO A 780 14.18 13.65 30.67
CA PRO A 780 13.31 13.27 31.77
C PRO A 780 12.40 14.46 32.09
N TRP A 781 11.09 14.27 31.99
CA TRP A 781 10.13 15.32 32.32
C TRP A 781 10.20 15.59 33.84
N LYS A 782 10.80 16.71 34.25
CA LYS A 782 10.67 17.23 35.62
C LYS A 782 9.19 17.59 35.84
N ARG A 783 8.49 16.86 36.72
CA ARG A 783 7.12 17.24 37.09
C ARG A 783 7.17 18.70 37.58
N PRO A 784 6.30 19.60 37.11
CA PRO A 784 6.15 20.89 37.78
C PRO A 784 5.86 20.61 39.26
N PRO A 785 6.42 21.40 40.20
CA PRO A 785 6.11 21.23 41.60
C PRO A 785 4.59 21.30 41.75
N LEU A 786 4.01 20.25 42.32
CA LEU A 786 2.63 20.29 42.77
C LEU A 786 2.56 21.47 43.73
N LEU A 787 1.77 22.49 43.39
CA LEU A 787 1.31 23.47 44.36
C LEU A 787 0.78 22.66 45.54
N THR A 788 1.47 22.79 46.66
CA THR A 788 1.19 22.13 47.93
C THR A 788 -0.30 22.22 48.21
N ARG A 789 -0.92 21.05 48.44
CA ARG A 789 -2.23 20.95 49.08
C ARG A 789 -2.24 21.90 50.28
N ALA A 790 -3.13 22.88 50.27
CA ALA A 790 -3.55 23.53 51.50
C ALA A 790 -4.00 22.43 52.48
N SER A 791 -3.37 22.43 53.64
CA SER A 791 -3.58 21.47 54.71
C SER A 791 -5.02 21.50 55.23
N SER A 792 -5.48 20.31 55.59
CA SER A 792 -6.64 20.02 56.42
C SER A 792 -6.64 20.78 57.75
N SER A 793 -7.77 21.40 58.10
CA SER A 793 -8.23 21.53 59.49
C SER A 793 -9.75 21.69 59.55
N SER A 794 -10.48 20.58 59.55
CA SER A 794 -11.81 20.51 60.18
C SER A 794 -12.26 19.05 60.23
N ARG A 795 -11.91 18.36 61.32
CA ARG A 795 -12.60 17.19 61.90
C ARG A 795 -11.65 16.56 62.91
N ASP A 796 -11.65 17.12 64.11
CA ASP A 796 -11.35 16.44 65.37
C ASP A 796 -11.98 17.28 66.49
N SER A 797 -13.29 17.12 66.63
CA SER A 797 -14.08 17.63 67.77
C SER A 797 -15.40 16.89 67.83
N ALA A 798 -15.34 15.57 68.06
CA ALA A 798 -16.49 14.76 68.45
C ALA A 798 -16.05 13.38 68.96
N GLU A 799 -15.23 13.34 70.04
CA GLU A 799 -15.12 12.14 70.90
C GLU A 799 -14.27 12.44 72.16
N SER A 800 -14.81 13.23 73.09
CA SER A 800 -14.34 13.24 74.50
C SER A 800 -15.38 13.86 75.45
N LEU A 801 -16.54 13.24 75.59
CA LEU A 801 -17.46 13.54 76.70
C LEU A 801 -18.09 12.24 77.20
N LYS A 802 -17.40 11.59 78.16
CA LYS A 802 -18.00 10.65 79.12
C LYS A 802 -17.36 10.83 80.49
N HIS A 803 -18.23 11.19 81.44
CA HIS A 803 -18.19 10.95 82.88
C HIS A 803 -17.23 11.75 83.78
N GLU A 804 -17.77 12.83 84.36
CA GLU A 804 -17.57 13.17 85.78
C GLU A 804 -18.95 13.42 86.43
N ASN A 805 -19.14 12.92 87.65
CA ASN A 805 -20.29 13.18 88.53
C ASN A 805 -19.83 14.06 89.71
N PRO A 806 -20.73 14.83 90.36
CA PRO A 806 -20.42 16.02 91.16
C PRO A 806 -20.33 15.74 92.68
N PRO A 807 -20.08 16.76 93.52
CA PRO A 807 -21.16 17.66 94.00
C PRO A 807 -21.01 19.14 93.63
#